data_AF-A0A7W1YID4-F1
#
_entry.id   AF-A0A7W1YID4-F1
#
_cell.length_a   1.000
_cell.length_b   1.000
_cell.length_c   1.000
_cell.angle_alpha   90.00
_cell.angle_beta   90.00
_cell.angle_gamma   90.00
#
_symmetry.space_group_name_H-M   'P 1'
#
loop_
_entity.id
_entity.type
_entity.pdbx_description
1 polymer ?
#
loop_
_entity_poly.entity_id
_entity_poly.type
_entity_poly.pdbx_seq_one_letter_code
_entity_poly.pdbx_strand_id
1 'polypeptide(L)'
;MIDTQSSPRRGFTLFEVAISLGLLAFGVVSVIMLFPMGIRAQQLARFQLYAAAKAEEMVECFSTTHNANPAIDVEAYDAWDVPVGRRSLAWDLESRLASHRFGMLPLPVEIARRIDSDGDEIQRILAEGGYLYYSQPMATSNLEEQAMSAAPPNEAQRLVFAVTGYAQSNAIGLLPQKSWPYIVPYPSPPSYGPHKPDSFIAGGGTVTTANTPGFDENAATRIICWEANTPNGTPLPGADPQIKGVFDAYVAYYTTPKATVTEALATAYLQAALLYCAQKITDTTQLSGFISPPSPATFPYDTEIFIPGTNPVGAAPAVTSLLWKQVQAMRFLSHAATCMTRWHTLSELSGAGLAIPALSGSPALTLTNDLIVYYHERCLRLAMTFAASFPYDWGCPRPLQRTIMTDYPLIEYDMFSPPLTGKIFSGSVAASSIDAAQWRPLGAQPVQNPGVSYQYPDHPLPAPGSPGDAGFWGDRSHVTLTRAFDAAERCRQIVFWAVDWQSYEDCETAPSAPVDASKYPFRAPVDGEDINARLNTEFRDEQIYAFRNPEKVLSFSNAAAPQKETGASVLADELLNNMSNSYPPDQGSSANAKSVFSGLYGGDRNFNKVLDRGPVPRSVRLRAIPVGRFNYYDPRLTAIVR
;
A
#
# COMPACT_ATOMS: atom_id res chain seq x y z
N MET A 1 31.65 -21.79 90.80
CA MET A 1 31.48 -23.26 90.74
C MET A 1 30.39 -23.57 89.73
N ILE A 2 30.77 -23.72 88.46
CA ILE A 2 29.94 -24.34 87.42
C ILE A 2 30.77 -25.55 87.01
N ASP A 3 30.34 -26.72 87.46
CA ASP A 3 31.04 -27.98 87.27
C ASP A 3 30.81 -28.42 85.82
N THR A 4 31.74 -28.05 84.93
CA THR A 4 31.73 -28.46 83.52
C THR A 4 32.14 -29.93 83.45
N GLN A 5 31.17 -30.83 83.65
CA GLN A 5 31.33 -32.24 83.28
C GLN A 5 31.58 -32.31 81.77
N SER A 6 32.84 -32.52 81.39
CA SER A 6 33.22 -32.80 80.01
C SER A 6 32.73 -34.21 79.68
N SER A 7 31.49 -34.32 79.21
CA SER A 7 30.98 -35.56 78.62
C SER A 7 31.99 -36.07 77.59
N PRO A 8 32.42 -37.34 77.66
CA PRO A 8 33.37 -37.89 76.71
C PRO A 8 32.80 -37.70 75.31
N ARG A 9 33.53 -36.97 74.46
CA ARG A 9 33.18 -36.75 73.05
C ARG A 9 33.15 -38.11 72.36
N ARG A 10 31.95 -38.69 72.23
CA ARG A 10 31.74 -39.87 71.40
C ARG A 10 31.96 -39.43 69.95
N GLY A 11 33.07 -39.86 69.37
CA GLY A 11 33.31 -39.68 67.94
C GLY A 11 32.22 -40.38 67.13
N PHE A 12 31.88 -39.82 65.97
CA PHE A 12 30.93 -40.45 65.05
C PHE A 12 31.42 -41.84 64.67
N THR A 13 30.53 -42.82 64.73
CA THR A 13 30.79 -44.17 64.26
C THR A 13 30.94 -44.17 62.74
N LEU A 14 31.70 -45.12 62.20
CA LEU A 14 31.89 -45.26 60.75
C LEU A 14 30.55 -45.45 60.01
N PHE A 15 29.54 -46.00 60.69
CA PHE A 15 28.17 -46.13 60.21
C PHE A 15 27.45 -44.78 60.09
N GLU A 16 27.54 -43.91 61.10
CA GLU A 16 26.98 -42.54 61.06
C GLU A 16 27.65 -41.70 59.97
N VAL A 17 28.97 -41.84 59.79
CA VAL A 17 29.71 -41.18 58.70
C VAL A 17 29.25 -41.70 57.34
N ALA A 18 29.08 -43.02 57.18
CA ALA A 18 28.60 -43.63 55.93
C ALA A 18 27.16 -43.18 55.57
N ILE A 19 26.25 -43.14 56.55
CA ILE A 19 24.89 -42.61 56.34
C ILE A 19 24.95 -41.13 55.96
N SER A 20 25.76 -40.33 56.66
CA SER A 20 25.89 -38.90 56.38
C SER A 20 26.43 -38.64 54.97
N LEU A 21 27.43 -39.41 54.53
CA LEU A 21 27.94 -39.36 53.15
C LEU A 21 26.89 -39.82 52.14
N GLY A 22 26.11 -40.85 52.45
CA GLY A 22 25.02 -41.32 51.59
C GLY A 22 23.93 -40.27 51.39
N LEU A 23 23.51 -39.60 52.48
CA LEU A 23 22.53 -38.52 52.43
C LEU A 23 23.06 -37.30 51.65
N LEU A 24 24.33 -36.93 51.86
CA LEU A 24 24.96 -35.84 51.12
C LEU A 24 25.05 -36.16 49.62
N ALA A 25 25.49 -37.37 49.27
CA ALA A 25 25.57 -37.81 47.88
C ALA A 25 24.19 -37.80 47.21
N PHE A 26 23.15 -38.30 47.90
CA PHE A 26 21.78 -38.24 47.40
C PHE A 26 21.30 -36.80 47.21
N GLY A 27 21.60 -35.91 48.15
CA GLY A 27 21.29 -34.48 48.04
C GLY A 27 21.97 -33.82 46.82
N VAL A 28 23.28 -34.04 46.64
CA VAL A 28 24.05 -33.48 45.51
C VAL A 28 23.54 -34.03 44.18
N VAL A 29 23.33 -35.34 44.06
CA VAL A 29 22.81 -35.96 42.84
C VAL A 29 21.40 -35.46 42.53
N SER A 30 20.53 -35.32 43.53
CA SER A 30 19.19 -34.78 43.36
C SER A 30 19.21 -33.34 42.83
N VAL A 31 20.10 -32.49 43.37
CA VAL A 31 20.26 -31.11 42.88
C VAL A 31 20.83 -31.11 41.46
N ILE A 32 21.85 -31.93 41.16
CA ILE A 32 22.43 -32.09 39.81
C ILE A 32 21.36 -32.53 38.79
N MET A 33 20.46 -33.44 39.18
CA MET A 33 19.35 -33.90 38.34
C MET A 33 18.30 -32.81 38.06
N LEU A 34 18.18 -31.78 38.91
CA LEU A 34 17.28 -30.65 38.70
C LEU A 34 17.85 -29.58 37.75
N PHE A 35 19.18 -29.48 37.59
CA PHE A 35 19.80 -28.46 36.74
C PHE A 35 19.31 -28.51 35.28
N PRO A 36 19.25 -29.68 34.59
CA PRO A 36 18.76 -29.73 33.22
C PRO A 36 17.30 -29.26 33.09
N MET A 37 16.45 -29.56 34.08
CA MET A 37 15.07 -29.07 34.12
C MET A 37 15.03 -27.54 34.30
N GLY A 38 15.85 -27.00 35.21
CA GLY A 38 15.97 -25.56 35.42
C GLY A 38 16.45 -24.82 34.17
N ILE A 39 17.46 -25.34 33.47
CA ILE A 39 17.97 -24.79 32.21
C ILE A 39 16.89 -24.80 31.13
N ARG A 40 16.17 -25.92 30.96
CA ARG A 40 15.06 -26.00 29.98
C ARG A 40 13.93 -25.04 30.31
N ALA A 41 13.56 -24.89 31.58
CA ALA A 41 12.55 -23.93 32.01
C ALA A 41 12.99 -22.49 31.75
N GLN A 42 14.25 -22.16 32.02
CA GLN A 42 14.82 -20.83 31.73
C GLN A 42 14.88 -20.56 30.23
N GLN A 43 15.28 -21.54 29.41
CA GLN A 43 15.28 -21.43 27.96
C GLN A 43 13.86 -21.22 27.42
N LEU A 44 12.89 -21.97 27.91
CA LEU A 44 11.48 -21.80 27.53
C LEU A 44 10.95 -20.41 27.90
N ALA A 45 11.25 -19.92 29.11
CA ALA A 45 10.88 -18.59 29.55
C ALA A 45 11.51 -17.48 28.68
N ARG A 46 12.77 -17.67 28.24
CA ARG A 46 13.43 -16.77 27.28
C ARG A 46 12.71 -16.74 25.94
N PHE A 47 12.38 -17.91 25.37
CA PHE A 47 11.64 -17.96 24.11
C PHE A 47 10.22 -17.39 24.21
N GLN A 48 9.55 -17.54 25.37
CA GLN A 48 8.28 -16.88 25.64
C GLN A 48 8.40 -15.35 25.60
N LEU A 49 9.46 -14.79 26.20
CA LEU A 49 9.73 -13.35 26.16
C LEU A 49 10.05 -12.87 24.75
N TYR A 50 10.88 -13.61 23.99
CA TYR A 50 11.17 -13.28 22.60
C TYR A 50 9.92 -13.34 21.72
N ALA A 51 9.04 -14.33 21.92
CA ALA A 51 7.78 -14.44 21.22
C ALA A 51 6.84 -13.27 21.51
N ALA A 52 6.73 -12.85 22.77
CA ALA A 52 5.91 -11.69 23.16
C ALA A 52 6.45 -10.38 22.56
N ALA A 53 7.75 -10.12 22.70
CA ALA A 53 8.39 -8.95 22.13
C ALA A 53 8.24 -8.91 20.61
N LYS A 54 8.38 -10.07 19.94
CA LYS A 54 8.22 -10.14 18.48
C LYS A 54 6.78 -9.95 18.03
N ALA A 55 5.80 -10.45 18.79
CA ALA A 55 4.39 -10.23 18.49
C ALA A 55 4.02 -8.74 18.61
N GLU A 56 4.51 -8.05 19.64
CA GLU A 56 4.34 -6.60 19.82
C GLU A 56 4.98 -5.83 18.67
N GLU A 57 6.24 -6.14 18.34
CA GLU A 57 6.94 -5.57 17.18
C GLU A 57 6.13 -5.74 15.89
N MET A 58 5.60 -6.93 15.62
CA MET A 58 4.82 -7.18 14.41
C MET A 58 3.58 -6.27 14.33
N VAL A 59 2.88 -6.08 15.45
CA VAL A 59 1.69 -5.21 15.51
C VAL A 59 2.07 -3.74 15.31
N GLU A 60 3.17 -3.29 15.91
CA GLU A 60 3.70 -1.94 15.74
C GLU A 60 4.15 -1.68 14.29
N CYS A 61 4.94 -2.59 13.73
CA CYS A 61 5.36 -2.56 12.32
C CYS A 61 4.14 -2.56 11.40
N PHE A 62 3.14 -3.40 11.64
CA PHE A 62 1.95 -3.46 10.79
C PHE A 62 1.19 -2.12 10.81
N SER A 63 1.10 -1.48 11.97
CA SER A 63 0.40 -0.20 12.14
C SER A 63 1.14 0.96 11.48
N THR A 64 2.47 0.95 11.51
CA THR A 64 3.34 2.04 11.02
C THR A 64 3.76 1.89 9.56
N THR A 65 3.81 0.65 9.05
CA THR A 65 4.24 0.34 7.68
C THR A 65 3.29 0.96 6.68
N HIS A 66 3.71 1.94 5.90
CA HIS A 66 2.89 2.37 4.77
C HIS A 66 2.96 1.33 3.66
N ASN A 67 1.80 1.01 3.07
CA ASN A 67 1.76 0.29 1.81
C ASN A 67 2.67 1.02 0.82
N ALA A 68 3.50 0.26 0.10
CA ALA A 68 4.56 0.75 -0.77
C ALA A 68 4.08 1.86 -1.72
N ASN A 69 5.03 2.65 -2.22
CA ASN A 69 4.80 3.83 -3.06
C ASN A 69 3.66 3.60 -4.08
N PRO A 70 2.46 4.15 -3.87
CA PRO A 70 1.35 3.99 -4.81
C PRO A 70 1.61 4.68 -6.17
N ALA A 71 2.75 5.36 -6.34
CA ALA A 71 3.17 5.97 -7.59
C ALA A 71 3.84 5.01 -8.59
N ILE A 72 4.03 3.73 -8.26
CA ILE A 72 4.28 2.71 -9.29
C ILE A 72 2.98 2.55 -10.07
N ASP A 73 3.02 2.38 -11.39
CA ASP A 73 1.84 2.25 -12.27
C ASP A 73 0.86 1.18 -11.76
N VAL A 74 -0.03 1.61 -10.85
CA VAL A 74 -1.03 0.81 -10.17
C VAL A 74 -2.33 0.78 -10.94
N GLU A 75 -2.41 1.57 -12.01
CA GLU A 75 -3.56 1.59 -12.88
C GLU A 75 -3.32 0.70 -14.09
N ALA A 76 -4.35 0.05 -14.56
CA ALA A 76 -4.38 -0.63 -15.84
C ALA A 76 -5.77 -0.56 -16.44
N TYR A 77 -5.82 -0.89 -17.73
CA TYR A 77 -7.09 -1.05 -18.42
C TYR A 77 -7.98 -2.09 -17.74
N ASP A 78 -7.45 -3.30 -17.58
CA ASP A 78 -8.14 -4.39 -16.93
C ASP A 78 -7.60 -4.65 -15.51
N ALA A 79 -8.47 -5.18 -14.65
CA ALA A 79 -8.17 -5.41 -13.24
C ALA A 79 -6.92 -6.29 -13.02
N TRP A 80 -6.77 -7.31 -13.87
CA TRP A 80 -5.72 -8.34 -13.77
C TRP A 80 -4.39 -7.94 -14.38
N ASP A 81 -4.33 -6.81 -15.09
CA ASP A 81 -3.11 -6.36 -15.76
C ASP A 81 -2.11 -5.71 -14.80
N VAL A 82 -2.56 -5.36 -13.58
CA VAL A 82 -1.71 -4.88 -12.49
C VAL A 82 -2.07 -5.65 -11.22
N PRO A 83 -1.22 -6.59 -10.78
CA PRO A 83 -1.57 -7.52 -9.71
C PRO A 83 -1.38 -6.93 -8.31
N VAL A 84 -0.78 -5.73 -8.21
CA VAL A 84 -0.45 -5.04 -6.96
C VAL A 84 -1.62 -4.93 -5.99
N GLY A 85 -2.79 -4.54 -6.50
CA GLY A 85 -3.99 -4.28 -5.70
C GLY A 85 -4.62 -5.55 -5.13
N ARG A 86 -4.13 -6.74 -5.49
CA ARG A 86 -4.73 -8.02 -5.07
C ARG A 86 -4.10 -8.60 -3.80
N ARG A 87 -2.78 -8.75 -3.73
CA ARG A 87 -2.09 -9.37 -2.57
C ARG A 87 -0.99 -8.50 -2.00
N SER A 88 -0.18 -7.85 -2.85
CA SER A 88 0.94 -7.02 -2.41
C SER A 88 0.51 -5.83 -1.54
N LEU A 89 -0.72 -5.34 -1.72
CA LEU A 89 -1.34 -4.30 -0.89
C LEU A 89 -2.47 -4.80 0.00
N ALA A 90 -2.67 -6.13 0.09
CA ALA A 90 -3.69 -6.69 0.96
C ALA A 90 -3.36 -6.34 2.43
N TRP A 91 -4.40 -6.04 3.20
CA TRP A 91 -4.27 -5.63 4.60
C TRP A 91 -4.07 -6.81 5.56
N ASP A 92 -3.58 -7.93 5.06
CA ASP A 92 -3.24 -9.08 5.88
C ASP A 92 -1.88 -8.84 6.55
N LEU A 93 -1.79 -9.19 7.83
CA LEU A 93 -0.56 -9.08 8.63
C LEU A 93 0.62 -9.67 7.87
N GLU A 94 0.46 -10.90 7.39
CA GLU A 94 1.52 -11.63 6.74
C GLU A 94 1.88 -11.08 5.36
N SER A 95 0.91 -10.58 4.59
CA SER A 95 1.16 -10.03 3.26
C SER A 95 1.97 -8.74 3.34
N ARG A 96 1.63 -7.89 4.32
CA ARG A 96 2.24 -6.57 4.55
C ARG A 96 3.61 -6.67 5.24
N LEU A 97 3.75 -7.54 6.23
CA LEU A 97 5.01 -7.72 6.96
C LEU A 97 5.99 -8.66 6.26
N ALA A 98 5.54 -9.53 5.34
CA ALA A 98 6.42 -10.34 4.51
C ALA A 98 7.10 -9.48 3.44
N SER A 99 8.00 -8.63 3.89
CA SER A 99 8.92 -7.88 3.05
C SER A 99 10.29 -7.95 3.71
N HIS A 100 11.34 -7.72 2.93
CA HIS A 100 12.70 -7.69 3.47
C HIS A 100 12.92 -6.54 4.46
N ARG A 101 12.01 -5.56 4.56
CA ARG A 101 12.16 -4.42 5.47
C ARG A 101 11.46 -4.62 6.82
N PHE A 102 10.36 -5.37 6.84
CA PHE A 102 9.49 -5.48 8.04
C PHE A 102 9.68 -6.79 8.82
N GLY A 103 10.67 -7.60 8.42
CA GLY A 103 11.27 -8.59 9.30
C GLY A 103 10.54 -9.88 9.49
N MET A 104 9.62 -10.19 8.61
CA MET A 104 8.98 -11.48 8.57
C MET A 104 9.36 -12.18 7.28
N LEU A 105 10.13 -13.25 7.41
CA LEU A 105 10.65 -14.01 6.29
C LEU A 105 9.98 -15.37 6.25
N PRO A 106 9.37 -15.76 5.13
CA PRO A 106 8.74 -17.07 5.04
C PRO A 106 9.84 -18.13 5.00
N LEU A 107 9.76 -19.09 5.92
CA LEU A 107 10.68 -20.21 6.00
C LEU A 107 10.54 -21.06 4.74
N PRO A 108 11.65 -21.53 4.13
CA PRO A 108 11.62 -22.47 3.02
C PRO A 108 10.62 -23.61 3.25
N VAL A 109 9.71 -23.81 2.30
CA VAL A 109 8.62 -24.80 2.44
C VAL A 109 9.18 -26.21 2.67
N GLU A 110 10.32 -26.52 2.06
CA GLU A 110 11.01 -27.79 2.27
C GLU A 110 11.47 -27.96 3.73
N ILE A 111 11.96 -26.90 4.37
CA ILE A 111 12.35 -26.91 5.80
C ILE A 111 11.09 -26.98 6.67
N ALA A 112 10.08 -26.14 6.39
CA ALA A 112 8.85 -26.08 7.18
C ALA A 112 8.13 -27.45 7.25
N ARG A 113 8.09 -28.21 6.15
CA ARG A 113 7.51 -29.57 6.09
C ARG A 113 8.24 -30.62 6.93
N ARG A 114 9.49 -30.34 7.34
CA ARG A 114 10.31 -31.21 8.19
C ARG A 114 10.22 -30.87 9.67
N ILE A 115 9.48 -29.83 10.04
CA ILE A 115 9.30 -29.43 11.43
C ILE A 115 8.01 -30.07 11.98
N ASP A 116 8.16 -30.86 13.03
CA ASP A 116 7.06 -31.45 13.78
C ASP A 116 6.57 -30.50 14.87
N SER A 117 5.28 -30.53 15.16
CA SER A 117 4.66 -29.77 16.25
C SER A 117 3.60 -30.62 16.96
N ASP A 118 3.23 -30.22 18.17
CA ASP A 118 2.19 -30.91 18.93
C ASP A 118 0.86 -30.89 18.14
N GLY A 119 0.24 -32.06 17.98
CA GLY A 119 -1.01 -32.19 17.23
C GLY A 119 -0.89 -31.92 15.72
N ASP A 120 0.32 -31.94 15.17
CA ASP A 120 0.60 -31.69 13.74
C ASP A 120 0.13 -30.31 13.24
N GLU A 121 0.09 -29.33 14.14
CA GLU A 121 -0.45 -27.99 13.88
C GLU A 121 0.27 -27.27 12.73
N ILE A 122 1.61 -27.32 12.70
CA ILE A 122 2.42 -26.75 11.60
C ILE A 122 2.05 -27.40 10.26
N GLN A 123 1.94 -28.73 10.18
CA GLN A 123 1.62 -29.40 8.91
C GLN A 123 0.20 -29.10 8.46
N ARG A 124 -0.75 -28.98 9.39
CA ARG A 124 -2.11 -28.51 9.08
C ARG A 124 -2.10 -27.10 8.48
N ILE A 125 -1.36 -26.15 9.09
CA ILE A 125 -1.23 -24.78 8.57
C ILE A 125 -0.65 -24.79 7.15
N LEU A 126 0.41 -25.57 6.91
CA LEU A 126 1.03 -25.69 5.59
C LEU A 126 0.09 -26.34 4.57
N ALA A 127 -0.70 -27.34 4.99
CA ALA A 127 -1.68 -28.02 4.14
C ALA A 127 -2.86 -27.09 3.75
N GLU A 128 -3.20 -26.14 4.62
CA GLU A 128 -4.19 -25.09 4.37
C GLU A 128 -3.63 -23.94 3.50
N GLY A 129 -2.37 -24.02 3.08
CA GLY A 129 -1.71 -23.00 2.25
C GLY A 129 -1.08 -21.86 3.04
N GLY A 130 -1.02 -21.96 4.37
CA GLY A 130 -0.27 -21.04 5.22
C GLY A 130 1.25 -21.25 5.10
N TYR A 131 2.00 -20.32 5.70
CA TYR A 131 3.45 -20.38 5.77
C TYR A 131 3.92 -20.36 7.22
N LEU A 132 5.09 -20.96 7.44
CA LEU A 132 5.87 -20.72 8.64
C LEU A 132 6.82 -19.58 8.35
N TYR A 133 6.99 -18.66 9.29
CA TYR A 133 7.84 -17.49 9.18
C TYR A 133 8.92 -17.54 10.25
N TYR A 134 10.04 -16.89 9.99
CA TYR A 134 11.07 -16.58 10.97
C TYR A 134 11.30 -15.07 10.99
N SER A 135 11.76 -14.57 12.13
CA SER A 135 12.12 -13.16 12.24
C SER A 135 13.40 -12.91 11.45
N GLN A 136 13.37 -11.93 10.56
CA GLN A 136 14.61 -11.29 10.16
C GLN A 136 15.19 -10.63 11.40
N PRO A 137 16.48 -10.78 11.66
CA PRO A 137 17.05 -10.18 12.86
C PRO A 137 17.21 -8.65 12.82
N MET A 138 17.03 -8.02 11.65
CA MET A 138 17.39 -6.61 11.41
C MET A 138 16.21 -5.63 11.47
N ALA A 139 14.98 -6.12 11.39
CA ALA A 139 13.83 -5.29 11.04
C ALA A 139 13.39 -4.23 12.06
N THR A 140 13.87 -4.32 13.31
CA THR A 140 13.56 -3.36 14.37
C THR A 140 14.63 -2.33 14.66
N SER A 141 15.82 -2.46 14.07
CA SER A 141 16.92 -1.60 14.45
C SER A 141 16.75 -0.15 13.97
N ASN A 142 15.79 0.13 13.07
CA ASN A 142 15.70 1.37 12.28
C ASN A 142 17.00 1.71 11.52
N LEU A 143 17.98 0.81 11.51
CA LEU A 143 19.21 0.92 10.75
C LEU A 143 18.99 0.24 9.41
N GLU A 144 19.52 0.84 8.35
CA GLU A 144 19.64 0.13 7.09
C GLU A 144 20.50 -1.11 7.31
N GLU A 145 20.05 -2.23 6.74
CA GLU A 145 20.70 -3.54 6.83
C GLU A 145 22.19 -3.49 6.44
N GLN A 146 22.53 -2.55 5.56
CA GLN A 146 23.89 -2.26 5.08
C GLN A 146 24.82 -1.73 6.16
N ALA A 147 24.29 -1.14 7.24
CA ALA A 147 25.06 -0.50 8.29
C ALA A 147 25.45 -1.45 9.44
N MET A 148 24.97 -2.70 9.44
CA MET A 148 25.27 -3.65 10.52
C MET A 148 26.58 -4.41 10.28
N SER A 149 27.52 -4.27 11.21
CA SER A 149 28.81 -4.97 11.17
C SER A 149 28.80 -6.35 11.84
N ALA A 150 27.71 -6.74 12.50
CA ALA A 150 27.64 -7.97 13.28
C ALA A 150 26.28 -8.64 13.17
N ALA A 151 26.29 -9.97 12.99
CA ALA A 151 25.09 -10.78 13.03
C ALA A 151 24.47 -10.72 14.45
N PRO A 152 23.17 -10.43 14.58
CA PRO A 152 22.47 -10.45 15.86
C PRO A 152 22.35 -11.88 16.44
N PRO A 153 21.94 -12.00 17.72
CA PRO A 153 21.94 -13.29 18.41
C PRO A 153 21.10 -14.37 17.71
N ASN A 154 21.73 -15.51 17.40
CA ASN A 154 21.13 -16.66 16.73
C ASN A 154 19.88 -17.20 17.46
N GLU A 155 19.78 -17.05 18.79
CA GLU A 155 18.62 -17.55 19.55
C GLU A 155 17.28 -17.01 19.04
N ALA A 156 17.19 -15.75 18.61
CA ALA A 156 15.95 -15.20 18.06
C ALA A 156 15.57 -15.82 16.71
N GLN A 157 16.55 -16.30 15.93
CA GLN A 157 16.32 -16.98 14.66
C GLN A 157 15.75 -18.39 14.83
N ARG A 158 15.91 -19.00 16.01
CA ARG A 158 15.27 -20.28 16.37
C ARG A 158 13.78 -20.14 16.66
N LEU A 159 13.28 -18.91 16.73
CA LEU A 159 11.86 -18.63 16.85
C LEU A 159 11.23 -18.66 15.45
N VAL A 160 10.27 -19.56 15.27
CA VAL A 160 9.43 -19.63 14.08
C VAL A 160 7.98 -19.39 14.47
N PHE A 161 7.18 -18.87 13.56
CA PHE A 161 5.78 -18.58 13.86
C PHE A 161 4.90 -18.68 12.62
N ALA A 162 3.60 -18.81 12.83
CA ALA A 162 2.60 -18.79 11.78
C ALA A 162 1.39 -17.99 12.22
N VAL A 163 0.67 -17.43 11.25
CA VAL A 163 -0.63 -16.82 11.49
C VAL A 163 -1.71 -17.85 11.16
N THR A 164 -2.41 -18.31 12.19
CA THR A 164 -3.50 -19.28 12.07
C THR A 164 -4.84 -18.58 11.91
N GLY A 165 -5.77 -19.27 11.23
CA GLY A 165 -7.04 -18.72 10.80
C GLY A 165 -6.93 -18.06 9.42
N TYR A 166 -8.04 -18.08 8.69
CA TYR A 166 -8.12 -17.49 7.35
C TYR A 166 -7.93 -15.98 7.40
N ALA A 167 -7.19 -15.43 6.44
CA ALA A 167 -7.15 -14.00 6.20
C ALA A 167 -8.57 -13.48 5.99
N GLN A 168 -8.93 -12.44 6.73
CA GLN A 168 -10.32 -12.00 6.82
C GLN A 168 -10.63 -10.74 6.02
N SER A 169 -9.60 -10.18 5.39
CA SER A 169 -9.71 -8.96 4.62
C SER A 169 -9.82 -9.29 3.13
N ASN A 170 -11.03 -9.14 2.60
CA ASN A 170 -11.23 -8.94 1.16
C ASN A 170 -11.19 -7.44 0.80
N ALA A 171 -10.75 -6.58 1.71
CA ALA A 171 -10.70 -5.14 1.50
C ALA A 171 -9.69 -4.77 0.40
N ILE A 172 -10.09 -3.86 -0.47
CA ILE A 172 -9.29 -3.36 -1.59
C ILE A 172 -8.67 -2.05 -1.15
N GLY A 173 -7.34 -2.02 -1.01
CA GLY A 173 -6.60 -0.80 -0.67
C GLY A 173 -6.52 0.20 -1.83
N LEU A 174 -6.44 -0.30 -3.07
CA LEU A 174 -6.42 0.47 -4.32
C LEU A 174 -7.12 -0.34 -5.41
N LEU A 175 -7.98 0.30 -6.20
CA LEU A 175 -8.63 -0.33 -7.34
C LEU A 175 -7.66 -0.32 -8.55
N PRO A 176 -7.31 -1.48 -9.14
CA PRO A 176 -6.32 -1.53 -10.22
C PRO A 176 -6.69 -0.76 -11.48
N GLN A 177 -7.98 -0.48 -11.73
CA GLN A 177 -8.38 0.33 -12.89
C GLN A 177 -8.47 1.82 -12.59
N LYS A 178 -8.34 2.22 -11.32
CA LYS A 178 -8.34 3.61 -10.88
C LYS A 178 -7.80 3.66 -9.47
N SER A 179 -6.60 4.18 -9.27
CA SER A 179 -5.89 4.17 -7.98
C SER A 179 -6.43 5.18 -6.97
N TRP A 180 -7.75 5.19 -6.83
CA TRP A 180 -8.48 6.05 -5.92
C TRP A 180 -8.17 5.72 -4.45
N PRO A 181 -8.06 6.72 -3.56
CA PRO A 181 -8.18 8.17 -3.81
C PRO A 181 -6.96 8.78 -4.50
N TYR A 182 -7.21 9.68 -5.46
CA TYR A 182 -6.18 10.61 -5.90
C TYR A 182 -6.04 11.72 -4.88
N ILE A 183 -4.81 11.98 -4.46
CA ILE A 183 -4.50 12.98 -3.46
C ILE A 183 -3.74 14.13 -4.13
N VAL A 184 -4.21 15.37 -3.95
CA VAL A 184 -3.66 16.55 -4.62
C VAL A 184 -3.56 17.70 -3.64
N PRO A 185 -2.60 18.63 -3.76
CA PRO A 185 -2.60 19.84 -2.95
C PRO A 185 -3.89 20.65 -3.19
N TYR A 186 -4.40 21.35 -2.20
CA TYR A 186 -5.51 22.30 -2.37
C TYR A 186 -5.15 23.71 -1.87
N PRO A 187 -5.54 24.77 -2.60
CA PRO A 187 -5.94 24.74 -4.00
C PRO A 187 -4.76 24.28 -4.87
N SER A 188 -5.04 23.47 -5.89
CA SER A 188 -4.07 23.11 -6.91
C SER A 188 -4.59 23.45 -8.29
N PRO A 189 -3.67 23.49 -9.28
CA PRO A 189 -4.11 23.23 -10.64
C PRO A 189 -4.83 21.87 -10.71
N PRO A 190 -5.60 21.63 -11.78
CA PRO A 190 -6.13 20.30 -12.05
C PRO A 190 -5.01 19.29 -12.07
N SER A 191 -5.28 18.07 -11.60
CA SER A 191 -4.29 17.02 -11.78
C SER A 191 -4.29 16.66 -13.25
N TYR A 192 -3.13 16.86 -13.86
CA TYR A 192 -2.86 16.37 -15.19
C TYR A 192 -1.55 15.61 -15.17
N GLY A 193 -1.52 14.54 -15.93
CA GLY A 193 -0.30 13.78 -16.16
C GLY A 193 0.28 14.14 -17.50
N PRO A 194 1.62 14.28 -17.61
CA PRO A 194 2.25 13.97 -18.87
C PRO A 194 2.02 12.47 -19.09
N HIS A 195 1.02 12.15 -19.91
CA HIS A 195 1.03 10.83 -20.50
C HIS A 195 2.18 10.84 -21.50
N LYS A 196 3.06 9.84 -21.43
CA LYS A 196 3.84 9.53 -22.62
C LYS A 196 2.84 9.35 -23.77
N PRO A 197 3.18 9.76 -25.01
CA PRO A 197 2.42 9.35 -26.18
C PRO A 197 2.48 7.83 -26.24
N ASP A 198 1.58 7.20 -25.49
CA ASP A 198 1.54 5.78 -25.25
C ASP A 198 0.42 5.28 -26.12
N SER A 199 0.74 4.31 -26.97
CA SER A 199 -0.11 3.88 -28.08
C SER A 199 -1.32 3.04 -27.64
N PHE A 200 -1.67 3.11 -26.35
CA PHE A 200 -2.86 2.54 -25.69
C PHE A 200 -4.19 2.85 -26.31
N ILE A 201 -4.25 3.96 -27.03
CA ILE A 201 -5.46 4.46 -27.60
C ILE A 201 -5.77 3.56 -28.79
N ALA A 202 -6.67 2.60 -28.57
CA ALA A 202 -7.04 1.58 -29.53
C ALA A 202 -7.12 2.15 -30.96
N GLY A 203 -6.14 1.81 -31.78
CA GLY A 203 -5.98 2.48 -33.06
C GLY A 203 -4.89 1.92 -33.95
N GLY A 204 -3.64 1.81 -33.50
CA GLY A 204 -2.49 1.29 -34.28
C GLY A 204 -2.16 2.04 -35.60
N GLY A 205 -3.14 2.69 -36.23
CA GLY A 205 -2.93 3.78 -37.14
C GLY A 205 -2.52 4.99 -36.33
N THR A 206 -1.56 5.73 -36.87
CA THR A 206 -1.35 7.16 -36.64
C THR A 206 -2.54 7.75 -35.89
N VAL A 207 -2.42 7.94 -34.57
CA VAL A 207 -3.48 8.55 -33.77
C VAL A 207 -3.61 9.97 -34.28
N THR A 208 -4.46 10.15 -35.29
CA THR A 208 -4.93 11.46 -35.70
C THR A 208 -5.57 12.06 -34.45
N THR A 209 -5.24 13.32 -34.19
CA THR A 209 -5.50 14.08 -32.96
C THR A 209 -6.97 14.16 -32.51
N ALA A 210 -7.90 13.53 -33.22
CA ALA A 210 -9.33 13.61 -32.96
C ALA A 210 -9.80 12.75 -31.76
N ASN A 211 -9.38 11.50 -31.60
CA ASN A 211 -10.20 10.53 -30.84
C ASN A 211 -9.77 10.17 -29.40
N THR A 212 -8.83 10.87 -28.76
CA THR A 212 -8.30 10.45 -27.44
C THR A 212 -8.37 11.50 -26.34
N PRO A 213 -9.02 11.28 -25.17
CA PRO A 213 -9.08 12.24 -24.06
C PRO A 213 -7.76 12.97 -23.83
N GLY A 214 -7.73 14.27 -24.07
CA GLY A 214 -6.49 15.04 -24.14
C GLY A 214 -6.72 16.38 -24.81
N PHE A 215 -6.09 17.41 -24.27
CA PHE A 215 -6.08 18.72 -24.90
C PHE A 215 -4.79 18.83 -25.71
N ASP A 216 -4.93 19.09 -27.01
CA ASP A 216 -3.83 19.00 -27.98
C ASP A 216 -2.81 20.12 -27.75
N GLU A 217 -1.60 19.76 -27.33
CA GLU A 217 -0.47 20.65 -27.14
C GLU A 217 0.78 20.04 -27.77
N ASN A 218 0.90 20.13 -29.09
CA ASN A 218 2.00 19.59 -29.89
C ASN A 218 2.16 18.06 -29.79
N ALA A 219 2.50 17.42 -30.90
CA ALA A 219 2.54 15.96 -31.07
C ALA A 219 3.48 15.16 -30.11
N ALA A 220 4.15 15.80 -29.15
CA ALA A 220 5.17 15.18 -28.29
C ALA A 220 4.71 14.85 -26.85
N THR A 221 3.79 15.61 -26.24
CA THR A 221 3.34 15.35 -24.86
C THR A 221 1.88 15.79 -24.66
N ARG A 222 0.97 14.82 -24.51
CA ARG A 222 -0.44 15.11 -24.24
C ARG A 222 -0.65 15.34 -22.74
N ILE A 223 -1.26 16.47 -22.42
CA ILE A 223 -1.71 16.79 -21.07
C ILE A 223 -3.17 16.34 -20.97
N ILE A 224 -3.41 15.30 -20.17
CA ILE A 224 -4.76 14.78 -19.93
C ILE A 224 -5.19 15.18 -18.52
N CYS A 225 -6.35 15.84 -18.45
CA CYS A 225 -7.05 16.05 -17.19
C CYS A 225 -8.06 14.92 -17.03
N TRP A 226 -7.82 14.02 -16.07
CA TRP A 226 -8.73 12.90 -15.80
C TRP A 226 -10.14 13.37 -15.35
N GLU A 227 -10.26 14.63 -14.93
CA GLU A 227 -11.53 15.26 -14.56
C GLU A 227 -12.29 15.84 -15.77
N ALA A 228 -11.67 15.83 -16.96
CA ALA A 228 -12.16 16.50 -18.16
C ALA A 228 -12.76 15.54 -19.20
N ASN A 229 -13.34 16.13 -20.25
CA ASN A 229 -13.93 15.41 -21.38
C ASN A 229 -12.90 14.74 -22.28
N THR A 230 -13.39 13.83 -23.13
CA THR A 230 -12.70 13.48 -24.38
C THR A 230 -12.45 14.74 -25.26
N PRO A 231 -11.47 14.76 -26.18
CA PRO A 231 -11.12 15.94 -26.98
C PRO A 231 -12.22 16.28 -27.98
N ASN A 232 -12.94 15.25 -28.42
CA ASN A 232 -14.11 15.36 -29.29
C ASN A 232 -15.30 16.05 -28.61
N GLY A 233 -15.17 16.47 -27.35
CA GLY A 233 -16.24 17.13 -26.61
C GLY A 233 -17.33 16.18 -26.11
N THR A 234 -17.25 14.89 -26.42
CA THR A 234 -18.13 13.89 -25.83
C THR A 234 -17.81 13.80 -24.33
N PRO A 235 -18.81 14.02 -23.45
CA PRO A 235 -18.61 13.88 -22.02
C PRO A 235 -18.09 12.48 -21.71
N LEU A 236 -16.95 12.39 -21.03
CA LEU A 236 -16.57 11.12 -20.41
C LEU A 236 -17.64 10.81 -19.35
N PRO A 237 -18.14 9.56 -19.24
CA PRO A 237 -19.04 9.19 -18.17
C PRO A 237 -18.45 9.59 -16.80
N GLY A 238 -19.14 10.47 -16.08
CA GLY A 238 -18.68 11.01 -14.79
C GLY A 238 -17.75 12.23 -14.87
N ALA A 239 -17.40 12.74 -16.06
CA ALA A 239 -16.67 14.00 -16.23
C ALA A 239 -17.61 15.19 -16.47
N ASP A 240 -17.12 16.39 -16.19
CA ASP A 240 -17.88 17.61 -16.40
C ASP A 240 -17.58 18.22 -17.77
N PRO A 241 -18.56 18.35 -18.68
CA PRO A 241 -18.27 18.86 -20.00
C PRO A 241 -17.87 20.33 -20.09
N GLN A 242 -18.18 21.12 -19.07
CA GLN A 242 -17.88 22.55 -19.06
C GLN A 242 -16.49 22.84 -18.46
N ILE A 243 -15.80 21.84 -17.89
CA ILE A 243 -14.44 22.01 -17.35
C ILE A 243 -13.42 22.34 -18.43
N LYS A 244 -13.69 21.97 -19.70
CA LYS A 244 -12.77 22.18 -20.82
C LYS A 244 -12.34 23.63 -20.95
N GLY A 245 -13.27 24.58 -20.90
CA GLY A 245 -12.95 25.99 -21.11
C GLY A 245 -12.00 26.55 -20.06
N VAL A 246 -12.19 26.17 -18.79
CA VAL A 246 -11.29 26.59 -17.71
C VAL A 246 -9.96 25.82 -17.73
N PHE A 247 -9.96 24.56 -18.16
CA PHE A 247 -8.75 23.77 -18.31
C PHE A 247 -7.86 24.27 -19.46
N ASP A 248 -8.43 24.59 -20.62
CA ASP A 248 -7.69 25.16 -21.74
C ASP A 248 -7.01 26.49 -21.36
N ALA A 249 -7.71 27.34 -20.58
CA ALA A 249 -7.16 28.60 -20.11
C ALA A 249 -6.04 28.39 -19.06
N TYR A 250 -6.18 27.39 -18.18
CA TYR A 250 -5.12 26.96 -17.27
C TYR A 250 -3.88 26.51 -18.04
N VAL A 251 -4.06 25.61 -19.01
CA VAL A 251 -3.02 25.10 -19.89
C VAL A 251 -2.28 26.25 -20.58
N ALA A 252 -3.02 27.14 -21.24
CA ALA A 252 -2.44 28.28 -21.93
C ALA A 252 -1.58 29.15 -20.98
N TYR A 253 -1.99 29.30 -19.72
CA TYR A 253 -1.20 29.99 -18.71
C TYR A 253 0.04 29.18 -18.23
N TYR A 254 -0.10 27.86 -18.05
CA TYR A 254 0.93 27.01 -17.43
C TYR A 254 2.01 26.52 -18.40
N THR A 255 1.62 26.06 -19.60
CA THR A 255 2.53 25.40 -20.56
C THR A 255 3.26 26.38 -21.46
N THR A 256 2.75 27.62 -21.55
CA THR A 256 3.49 28.73 -22.17
C THR A 256 4.87 28.84 -21.51
N PRO A 257 5.97 28.89 -22.29
CA PRO A 257 7.31 29.02 -21.74
C PRO A 257 7.38 30.14 -20.69
N LYS A 258 8.10 29.93 -19.58
CA LYS A 258 8.12 30.89 -18.46
C LYS A 258 8.45 32.32 -18.89
N ALA A 259 9.24 32.49 -19.95
CA ALA A 259 9.63 33.77 -20.53
C ALA A 259 8.50 34.50 -21.29
N THR A 260 7.43 33.79 -21.67
CA THR A 260 6.31 34.30 -22.48
C THR A 260 4.96 34.24 -21.77
N VAL A 261 4.90 33.71 -20.54
CA VAL A 261 3.68 33.80 -19.72
C VAL A 261 3.39 35.27 -19.42
N THR A 262 2.15 35.70 -19.56
CA THR A 262 1.72 37.10 -19.35
C THR A 262 0.59 37.21 -18.33
N GLU A 263 0.43 38.40 -17.75
CA GLU A 263 -0.72 38.75 -16.90
C GLU A 263 -2.06 38.56 -17.64
N ALA A 264 -2.11 38.81 -18.94
CA ALA A 264 -3.29 38.60 -19.76
C ALA A 264 -3.74 37.12 -19.78
N LEU A 265 -2.79 36.18 -19.82
CA LEU A 265 -3.10 34.74 -19.72
C LEU A 265 -3.60 34.36 -18.32
N ALA A 266 -3.01 34.94 -17.27
CA ALA A 266 -3.48 34.72 -15.89
C ALA A 266 -4.92 35.27 -15.70
N THR A 267 -5.20 36.44 -16.26
CA THR A 267 -6.53 37.07 -16.27
C THR A 267 -7.53 36.21 -17.03
N ALA A 268 -7.17 35.73 -18.23
CA ALA A 268 -8.01 34.84 -19.02
C ALA A 268 -8.34 33.54 -18.28
N TYR A 269 -7.36 32.98 -17.56
CA TYR A 269 -7.58 31.81 -16.70
C TYR A 269 -8.56 32.10 -15.56
N LEU A 270 -8.39 33.22 -14.85
CA LEU A 270 -9.32 33.62 -13.79
C LEU A 270 -10.74 33.87 -14.31
N GLN A 271 -10.89 34.53 -15.47
CA GLN A 271 -12.18 34.73 -16.11
C GLN A 271 -12.84 33.41 -16.52
N ALA A 272 -12.07 32.46 -17.06
CA ALA A 272 -12.58 31.14 -17.38
C ALA A 272 -13.02 30.37 -16.13
N ALA A 273 -12.30 30.53 -15.01
CA ALA A 273 -12.68 29.93 -13.73
C ALA A 273 -13.98 30.55 -13.15
N LEU A 274 -14.15 31.87 -13.29
CA LEU A 274 -15.39 32.57 -12.92
C LEU A 274 -16.58 32.13 -13.79
N LEU A 275 -16.38 31.99 -15.10
CA LEU A 275 -17.37 31.43 -16.02
C LEU A 275 -17.76 30.01 -15.60
N TYR A 276 -16.77 29.16 -15.27
CA TYR A 276 -17.02 27.80 -14.83
C TYR A 276 -17.85 27.78 -13.53
N CYS A 277 -17.53 28.64 -12.55
CA CYS A 277 -18.34 28.80 -11.35
C CYS A 277 -19.80 29.18 -11.66
N ALA A 278 -20.01 30.16 -12.56
CA ALA A 278 -21.34 30.59 -12.98
C ALA A 278 -22.14 29.47 -13.66
N GLN A 279 -21.47 28.56 -14.35
CA GLN A 279 -22.09 27.40 -14.98
C GLN A 279 -22.44 26.29 -13.98
N LYS A 280 -21.71 26.16 -12.86
CA LYS A 280 -21.93 25.10 -11.84
C LYS A 280 -22.85 25.50 -10.71
N ILE A 281 -23.02 26.79 -10.50
CA ILE A 281 -23.82 27.33 -9.42
C ILE A 281 -24.93 28.15 -10.08
N THR A 282 -25.99 27.45 -10.46
CA THR A 282 -27.12 28.03 -11.22
C THR A 282 -28.00 28.94 -10.36
N ASP A 283 -28.02 28.74 -9.05
CA ASP A 283 -28.64 29.67 -8.12
C ASP A 283 -27.77 30.93 -8.01
N THR A 284 -28.29 32.06 -8.52
CA THR A 284 -27.59 33.34 -8.53
C THR A 284 -27.27 33.88 -7.13
N THR A 285 -28.10 33.55 -6.13
CA THR A 285 -27.87 33.92 -4.73
C THR A 285 -26.68 33.13 -4.19
N GLN A 286 -26.66 31.82 -4.43
CA GLN A 286 -25.51 30.98 -4.06
C GLN A 286 -24.25 31.39 -4.80
N LEU A 287 -24.33 31.67 -6.11
CA LEU A 287 -23.20 32.11 -6.92
C LEU A 287 -22.61 33.40 -6.36
N SER A 288 -23.46 34.38 -6.02
CA SER A 288 -23.01 35.65 -5.44
C SER A 288 -22.24 35.43 -4.14
N GLY A 289 -22.75 34.62 -3.21
CA GLY A 289 -22.02 34.27 -1.99
C GLY A 289 -20.79 33.41 -2.24
N PHE A 290 -20.75 32.67 -3.35
CA PHE A 290 -19.60 31.86 -3.74
C PHE A 290 -18.44 32.69 -4.28
N ILE A 291 -18.72 33.68 -5.13
CA ILE A 291 -17.69 34.52 -5.78
C ILE A 291 -17.42 35.84 -5.03
N SER A 292 -18.33 36.30 -4.18
CA SER A 292 -18.21 37.60 -3.50
C SER A 292 -18.77 37.50 -2.07
N PRO A 293 -17.91 37.32 -1.04
CA PRO A 293 -18.39 37.22 0.33
C PRO A 293 -19.04 38.54 0.77
N PRO A 294 -20.12 38.49 1.55
CA PRO A 294 -20.91 39.68 1.91
C PRO A 294 -20.17 40.67 2.83
N SER A 295 -19.10 40.27 3.52
CA SER A 295 -18.20 41.16 4.28
C SER A 295 -16.95 40.40 4.77
N PRO A 296 -15.75 41.02 4.82
CA PRO A 296 -14.55 40.44 5.44
C PRO A 296 -14.70 40.19 6.96
N ALA A 297 -15.61 40.92 7.63
CA ALA A 297 -15.74 40.91 9.10
C ALA A 297 -16.55 39.72 9.65
N THR A 298 -17.35 39.07 8.81
CA THR A 298 -18.09 37.87 9.15
C THR A 298 -17.85 36.90 8.02
N PHE A 299 -16.75 36.14 8.09
CA PHE A 299 -16.67 34.90 7.34
C PHE A 299 -17.75 33.99 7.91
N PRO A 300 -18.95 33.86 7.30
CA PRO A 300 -19.99 33.00 7.81
C PRO A 300 -19.62 31.61 7.30
N TYR A 301 -18.56 31.09 7.88
CA TYR A 301 -18.09 29.73 7.70
C TYR A 301 -19.24 28.74 7.95
N ASP A 302 -20.23 29.12 8.78
CA ASP A 302 -21.30 28.26 9.28
C ASP A 302 -22.61 28.30 8.48
N THR A 303 -22.73 29.05 7.37
CA THR A 303 -23.87 28.79 6.47
C THR A 303 -23.63 27.43 5.83
N GLU A 304 -24.44 26.46 6.23
CA GLU A 304 -24.45 25.06 5.82
C GLU A 304 -24.07 24.87 4.34
N ILE A 305 -22.77 24.72 4.07
CA ILE A 305 -22.24 24.53 2.71
C ILE A 305 -22.73 23.18 2.16
N PHE A 306 -22.84 22.21 3.06
CA PHE A 306 -23.52 20.94 2.88
C PHE A 306 -24.17 20.66 4.24
N ILE A 307 -25.45 20.32 4.32
CA ILE A 307 -26.01 19.77 5.56
C ILE A 307 -25.85 18.26 5.46
N PRO A 308 -24.96 17.63 6.25
CA PRO A 308 -24.88 16.17 6.28
C PRO A 308 -26.26 15.60 6.67
N GLY A 309 -26.82 14.73 5.83
CA GLY A 309 -28.11 14.07 6.09
C GLY A 309 -29.36 14.76 5.55
N THR A 310 -29.28 15.94 4.91
CA THR A 310 -30.44 16.55 4.23
C THR A 310 -30.54 16.25 2.75
N ASN A 311 -29.53 15.58 2.16
CA ASN A 311 -29.78 14.81 0.95
C ASN A 311 -30.62 13.61 1.37
N PRO A 312 -31.89 13.49 0.93
CA PRO A 312 -32.69 12.32 1.25
C PRO A 312 -31.89 11.07 0.88
N VAL A 313 -31.76 10.13 1.81
CA VAL A 313 -31.34 8.77 1.46
C VAL A 313 -32.42 8.26 0.50
N GLY A 314 -32.15 8.30 -0.82
CA GLY A 314 -33.14 8.06 -1.88
C GLY A 314 -33.57 9.29 -2.71
N ALA A 315 -32.94 10.47 -2.52
CA ALA A 315 -33.10 11.60 -3.43
C ALA A 315 -32.69 11.19 -4.85
N ALA A 316 -33.40 11.69 -5.85
CA ALA A 316 -33.03 11.45 -7.24
C ALA A 316 -31.54 11.81 -7.44
N PRO A 317 -30.75 11.00 -8.18
CA PRO A 317 -29.32 11.20 -8.44
C PRO A 317 -28.92 12.62 -8.92
N ALA A 318 -29.90 13.40 -9.38
CA ALA A 318 -29.72 14.74 -9.93
C ALA A 318 -29.19 15.80 -8.95
N VAL A 319 -29.43 15.72 -7.63
CA VAL A 319 -29.00 16.77 -6.68
C VAL A 319 -27.61 16.51 -6.10
N THR A 320 -27.30 15.27 -5.71
CA THR A 320 -25.95 14.87 -5.26
C THR A 320 -24.91 14.95 -6.38
N SER A 321 -25.32 14.80 -7.64
CA SER A 321 -24.43 14.82 -8.82
C SER A 321 -23.82 16.19 -9.17
N LEU A 322 -24.09 17.25 -8.41
CA LEU A 322 -23.54 18.59 -8.67
C LEU A 322 -22.53 19.07 -7.63
N LEU A 323 -22.45 18.46 -6.45
CA LEU A 323 -21.61 18.98 -5.35
C LEU A 323 -20.11 18.88 -5.67
N TRP A 324 -19.66 17.76 -6.25
CA TRP A 324 -18.27 17.61 -6.69
C TRP A 324 -17.87 18.67 -7.73
N LYS A 325 -18.82 19.11 -8.58
CA LYS A 325 -18.58 20.17 -9.57
C LYS A 325 -18.36 21.53 -8.92
N GLN A 326 -19.04 21.81 -7.81
CA GLN A 326 -18.79 23.02 -7.02
C GLN A 326 -17.40 22.99 -6.38
N VAL A 327 -16.97 21.84 -5.85
CA VAL A 327 -15.61 21.65 -5.31
C VAL A 327 -14.57 21.89 -6.41
N GLN A 328 -14.75 21.28 -7.58
CA GLN A 328 -13.87 21.51 -8.73
C GLN A 328 -13.85 23.00 -9.13
N ALA A 329 -15.02 23.63 -9.29
CA ALA A 329 -15.12 25.03 -9.67
C ALA A 329 -14.40 25.95 -8.69
N MET A 330 -14.55 25.73 -7.37
CA MET A 330 -13.81 26.49 -6.38
C MET A 330 -12.31 26.23 -6.43
N ARG A 331 -11.89 25.00 -6.72
CA ARG A 331 -10.47 24.67 -6.88
C ARG A 331 -9.85 25.46 -8.02
N PHE A 332 -10.51 25.51 -9.18
CA PHE A 332 -10.08 26.33 -10.31
C PHE A 332 -10.05 27.82 -9.97
N LEU A 333 -11.11 28.35 -9.35
CA LEU A 333 -11.20 29.76 -9.01
C LEU A 333 -10.12 30.17 -8.02
N SER A 334 -9.93 29.39 -6.96
CA SER A 334 -8.93 29.66 -5.94
C SER A 334 -7.51 29.59 -6.50
N HIS A 335 -7.20 28.59 -7.33
CA HIS A 335 -5.90 28.47 -7.98
C HIS A 335 -5.64 29.61 -8.97
N ALA A 336 -6.62 29.94 -9.83
CA ALA A 336 -6.49 31.04 -10.79
C ALA A 336 -6.32 32.41 -10.10
N ALA A 337 -7.07 32.66 -9.04
CA ALA A 337 -6.94 33.87 -8.23
C ALA A 337 -5.56 33.96 -7.56
N THR A 338 -5.03 32.84 -7.04
CA THR A 338 -3.68 32.77 -6.50
C THR A 338 -2.62 33.02 -7.57
N CYS A 339 -2.81 32.57 -8.82
CA CYS A 339 -1.87 32.87 -9.91
C CYS A 339 -1.70 34.38 -10.18
N MET A 340 -2.70 35.20 -9.85
CA MET A 340 -2.62 36.65 -10.01
C MET A 340 -1.58 37.30 -9.08
N THR A 341 -1.24 36.68 -7.95
CA THR A 341 -0.22 37.22 -7.02
C THR A 341 1.19 37.17 -7.59
N ARG A 342 1.40 36.47 -8.71
CA ARG A 342 2.64 36.53 -9.49
C ARG A 342 2.81 37.89 -10.19
N TRP A 343 1.70 38.53 -10.56
CA TRP A 343 1.68 39.73 -11.40
C TRP A 343 1.38 41.00 -10.63
N HIS A 344 0.70 40.88 -9.49
CA HIS A 344 0.34 42.01 -8.65
C HIS A 344 0.91 41.87 -7.25
N THR A 345 1.40 43.00 -6.74
CA THR A 345 1.90 43.13 -5.38
C THR A 345 0.75 43.08 -4.37
N LEU A 346 1.09 42.77 -3.12
CA LEU A 346 0.13 42.85 -2.01
C LEU A 346 -0.50 44.25 -1.89
N SER A 347 0.26 45.32 -2.19
CA SER A 347 -0.23 46.70 -2.09
C SER A 347 -1.34 47.02 -3.11
N GLU A 348 -1.22 46.51 -4.34
CA GLU A 348 -2.24 46.67 -5.38
C GLU A 348 -3.51 45.88 -5.02
N LEU A 349 -3.33 44.67 -4.49
CA LEU A 349 -4.43 43.78 -4.10
C LEU A 349 -5.12 44.17 -2.78
N SER A 350 -4.44 44.90 -1.89
CA SER A 350 -5.00 45.38 -0.61
C SER A 350 -5.65 46.76 -0.73
N GLY A 351 -5.42 47.48 -1.84
CA GLY A 351 -5.97 48.80 -2.11
C GLY A 351 -7.33 48.76 -2.79
N ALA A 352 -7.42 49.34 -4.00
CA ALA A 352 -8.64 49.32 -4.81
C ALA A 352 -8.98 47.92 -5.38
N GLY A 353 -8.05 46.97 -5.30
CA GLY A 353 -8.13 45.69 -5.96
C GLY A 353 -7.89 45.79 -7.47
N LEU A 354 -7.88 44.63 -8.12
CA LEU A 354 -7.70 44.49 -9.56
C LEU A 354 -9.04 44.24 -10.24
N ALA A 355 -9.43 45.10 -11.19
CA ALA A 355 -10.65 44.90 -11.97
C ALA A 355 -10.47 43.78 -12.99
N ILE A 356 -11.18 42.67 -12.81
CA ILE A 356 -11.29 41.55 -13.74
C ILE A 356 -12.56 41.74 -14.57
N PRO A 357 -12.46 42.03 -15.87
CA PRO A 357 -13.63 42.28 -16.70
C PRO A 357 -14.44 41.00 -16.90
N ALA A 358 -15.75 41.14 -17.11
CA ALA A 358 -16.61 40.03 -17.48
C ALA A 358 -16.25 39.49 -18.88
N LEU A 359 -16.24 38.16 -19.02
CA LEU A 359 -16.40 37.49 -20.31
C LEU A 359 -17.88 37.17 -20.55
N SER A 360 -18.25 36.77 -21.78
CA SER A 360 -19.62 36.32 -22.08
C SER A 360 -20.03 35.19 -21.11
N GLY A 361 -20.97 35.48 -20.22
CA GLY A 361 -21.45 34.55 -19.17
C GLY A 361 -20.63 34.50 -17.87
N SER A 362 -19.48 35.17 -17.80
CA SER A 362 -18.71 35.30 -16.55
C SER A 362 -19.07 36.60 -15.83
N PRO A 363 -19.19 36.59 -14.49
CA PRO A 363 -19.30 37.83 -13.72
C PRO A 363 -18.01 38.67 -13.83
N ALA A 364 -18.14 40.00 -13.78
CA ALA A 364 -17.02 40.90 -13.51
C ALA A 364 -16.70 40.86 -12.01
N LEU A 365 -15.43 41.08 -11.65
CA LEU A 365 -14.98 40.97 -10.27
C LEU A 365 -13.88 42.00 -9.97
N THR A 366 -13.89 42.56 -8.77
CA THR A 366 -12.71 43.27 -8.24
C THR A 366 -11.94 42.30 -7.34
N LEU A 367 -10.80 41.80 -7.82
CA LEU A 367 -9.95 40.86 -7.11
C LEU A 367 -9.11 41.59 -6.06
N THR A 368 -9.30 41.25 -4.79
CA THR A 368 -8.52 41.77 -3.66
C THR A 368 -7.72 40.64 -2.99
N ASN A 369 -6.76 40.99 -2.12
CA ASN A 369 -6.03 40.00 -1.34
C ASN A 369 -6.97 39.20 -0.42
N ASP A 370 -7.89 39.88 0.27
CA ASP A 370 -8.91 39.24 1.10
C ASP A 370 -9.76 38.23 0.31
N LEU A 371 -10.06 38.54 -0.96
CA LEU A 371 -10.82 37.65 -1.81
C LEU A 371 -10.02 36.41 -2.25
N ILE A 372 -8.72 36.56 -2.49
CA ILE A 372 -7.82 35.43 -2.78
C ILE A 372 -7.76 34.50 -1.54
N VAL A 373 -7.57 35.07 -0.34
CA VAL A 373 -7.57 34.32 0.92
C VAL A 373 -8.92 33.63 1.13
N TYR A 374 -10.02 34.35 0.88
CA TYR A 374 -11.37 33.78 0.96
C TYR A 374 -11.55 32.57 0.03
N TYR A 375 -11.15 32.67 -1.24
CA TYR A 375 -11.25 31.55 -2.18
C TYR A 375 -10.39 30.36 -1.74
N HIS A 376 -9.17 30.62 -1.23
CA HIS A 376 -8.30 29.60 -0.67
C HIS A 376 -8.96 28.84 0.49
N GLU A 377 -9.39 29.55 1.53
CA GLU A 377 -10.00 28.95 2.72
C GLU A 377 -11.30 28.23 2.39
N ARG A 378 -12.13 28.82 1.52
CA ARG A 378 -13.39 28.21 1.08
C ARG A 378 -13.15 26.98 0.23
N CYS A 379 -12.14 26.97 -0.64
CA CYS A 379 -11.75 25.79 -1.42
C CYS A 379 -11.37 24.62 -0.51
N LEU A 380 -10.48 24.86 0.46
CA LEU A 380 -10.06 23.83 1.42
C LEU A 380 -11.24 23.30 2.23
N ARG A 381 -12.08 24.19 2.78
CA ARG A 381 -13.26 23.77 3.55
C ARG A 381 -14.24 22.97 2.70
N LEU A 382 -14.52 23.40 1.47
CA LEU A 382 -15.40 22.69 0.55
C LEU A 382 -14.87 21.29 0.25
N ALA A 383 -13.60 21.17 -0.13
CA ALA A 383 -12.97 19.89 -0.45
C ALA A 383 -12.94 18.94 0.76
N MET A 384 -12.58 19.44 1.95
CA MET A 384 -12.58 18.64 3.19
C MET A 384 -13.98 18.19 3.58
N THR A 385 -14.98 19.07 3.50
CA THR A 385 -16.36 18.73 3.87
C THR A 385 -16.95 17.73 2.89
N PHE A 386 -16.66 17.90 1.59
CA PHE A 386 -17.08 16.95 0.57
C PHE A 386 -16.44 15.57 0.78
N ALA A 387 -15.12 15.49 1.01
CA ALA A 387 -14.42 14.23 1.25
C ALA A 387 -14.95 13.48 2.48
N ALA A 388 -15.28 14.21 3.55
CA ALA A 388 -15.85 13.62 4.76
C ALA A 388 -17.32 13.17 4.57
N SER A 389 -18.11 13.93 3.81
CA SER A 389 -19.55 13.69 3.65
C SER A 389 -19.89 12.69 2.54
N PHE A 390 -19.03 12.58 1.52
CA PHE A 390 -19.25 11.78 0.31
C PHE A 390 -18.04 10.89 -0.02
N PRO A 391 -17.68 9.92 0.86
CA PRO A 391 -16.55 9.01 0.64
C PRO A 391 -16.61 8.21 -0.67
N TYR A 392 -17.82 7.91 -1.14
CA TYR A 392 -18.07 7.13 -2.35
C TYR A 392 -18.25 7.99 -3.60
N ASP A 393 -18.16 9.33 -3.51
CA ASP A 393 -18.15 10.19 -4.69
C ASP A 393 -16.72 10.53 -5.09
N TRP A 394 -16.31 10.05 -6.26
CA TRP A 394 -14.96 10.15 -6.80
C TRP A 394 -14.82 11.28 -7.82
N GLY A 395 -15.81 12.18 -7.90
CA GLY A 395 -15.82 13.30 -8.84
C GLY A 395 -14.75 14.37 -8.55
N CYS A 396 -14.15 14.40 -7.36
CA CYS A 396 -13.04 15.31 -7.06
C CYS A 396 -11.98 14.66 -6.16
N PRO A 397 -10.69 14.95 -6.38
CA PRO A 397 -9.60 14.34 -5.63
C PRO A 397 -9.64 14.72 -4.15
N ARG A 398 -8.95 13.93 -3.33
CA ARG A 398 -8.83 14.16 -1.89
C ARG A 398 -7.73 15.20 -1.60
N PRO A 399 -7.91 16.06 -0.59
CA PRO A 399 -6.92 17.08 -0.27
C PRO A 399 -5.68 16.49 0.41
N LEU A 400 -4.50 16.75 -0.14
CA LEU A 400 -3.21 16.33 0.42
C LEU A 400 -2.97 16.89 1.83
N GLN A 401 -3.46 18.09 2.09
CA GLN A 401 -3.31 18.76 3.39
C GLN A 401 -4.04 18.06 4.52
N ARG A 402 -4.95 17.11 4.23
CA ARG A 402 -5.67 16.38 5.26
C ARG A 402 -6.13 15.03 4.76
N THR A 403 -5.44 13.99 5.18
CA THR A 403 -5.95 12.62 5.07
C THR A 403 -6.97 12.35 6.17
N ILE A 404 -8.13 11.83 5.81
CA ILE A 404 -9.18 11.38 6.74
C ILE A 404 -9.50 9.90 6.51
N MET A 405 -10.06 9.24 7.53
CA MET A 405 -10.38 7.81 7.46
C MET A 405 -11.39 7.45 6.34
N THR A 406 -12.10 8.44 5.80
CA THR A 406 -13.08 8.29 4.72
C THR A 406 -12.49 8.51 3.32
N ASP A 407 -11.21 8.85 3.20
CA ASP A 407 -10.56 9.04 1.89
C ASP A 407 -10.47 7.74 1.11
N TYR A 408 -10.25 6.63 1.81
CA TYR A 408 -10.30 5.27 1.29
C TYR A 408 -11.68 4.69 1.58
N PRO A 409 -12.66 4.84 0.67
CA PRO A 409 -13.98 4.26 0.87
C PRO A 409 -13.88 2.74 1.06
N LEU A 410 -14.82 2.16 1.80
CA LEU A 410 -14.84 0.71 2.04
C LEU A 410 -15.20 0.02 0.73
N ILE A 411 -14.20 -0.59 0.11
CA ILE A 411 -14.34 -1.45 -1.05
C ILE A 411 -13.78 -2.82 -0.69
N GLU A 412 -14.47 -3.87 -1.09
CA GLU A 412 -14.05 -5.26 -0.95
C GLU A 412 -14.20 -6.03 -2.26
N TYR A 413 -13.54 -7.19 -2.38
CA TYR A 413 -13.79 -8.12 -3.46
C TYR A 413 -15.07 -8.95 -3.19
N ASP A 414 -15.99 -8.96 -4.17
CA ASP A 414 -17.14 -9.84 -4.17
C ASP A 414 -16.72 -11.25 -4.58
N MET A 415 -16.61 -12.14 -3.59
CA MET A 415 -16.23 -13.54 -3.75
C MET A 415 -17.41 -14.47 -4.08
N PHE A 416 -18.64 -13.94 -4.12
CA PHE A 416 -19.86 -14.74 -4.29
C PHE A 416 -20.50 -14.54 -5.67
N SER A 417 -20.14 -13.48 -6.38
CA SER A 417 -20.48 -13.30 -7.80
C SER A 417 -19.42 -13.91 -8.72
N PRO A 418 -19.79 -14.33 -9.94
CA PRO A 418 -18.81 -14.71 -10.95
C PRO A 418 -17.75 -13.61 -11.14
N PRO A 419 -16.45 -13.96 -11.18
CA PRO A 419 -15.40 -12.98 -11.35
C PRO A 419 -15.54 -12.24 -12.68
N LEU A 420 -14.98 -11.04 -12.76
CA LEU A 420 -14.66 -10.43 -14.05
C LEU A 420 -13.71 -11.36 -14.80
N THR A 421 -13.95 -11.54 -16.09
CA THR A 421 -13.10 -12.35 -16.95
C THR A 421 -12.66 -11.56 -18.17
N GLY A 422 -11.47 -11.88 -18.65
CA GLY A 422 -10.92 -11.31 -19.87
C GLY A 422 -9.56 -11.91 -20.16
N LYS A 423 -8.67 -11.12 -20.75
CA LYS A 423 -7.40 -11.59 -21.30
C LYS A 423 -6.26 -10.69 -20.81
N ILE A 424 -5.13 -11.26 -20.38
CA ILE A 424 -3.96 -10.48 -19.90
C ILE A 424 -3.33 -9.73 -21.07
N PHE A 425 -3.17 -8.41 -21.02
CA PHE A 425 -2.63 -7.65 -22.13
C PHE A 425 -1.29 -8.21 -22.68
N SER A 426 -1.19 -8.38 -24.00
CA SER A 426 0.01 -8.93 -24.68
C SER A 426 0.30 -8.21 -26.00
N GLY A 427 1.07 -7.11 -25.98
CA GLY A 427 1.52 -6.36 -27.16
C GLY A 427 0.42 -5.60 -27.91
N SER A 428 -0.83 -6.07 -27.87
CA SER A 428 -2.07 -5.35 -28.20
C SER A 428 -3.25 -6.05 -27.53
N VAL A 429 -4.38 -5.36 -27.35
CA VAL A 429 -5.61 -5.96 -26.80
C VAL A 429 -6.05 -7.19 -27.61
N ALA A 430 -5.90 -7.14 -28.94
CA ALA A 430 -6.29 -8.23 -29.84
C ALA A 430 -5.31 -9.41 -29.85
N ALA A 431 -4.06 -9.22 -29.43
CA ALA A 431 -3.03 -10.25 -29.43
C ALA A 431 -2.96 -11.04 -28.12
N SER A 432 -3.76 -10.68 -27.11
CA SER A 432 -3.82 -11.45 -25.87
C SER A 432 -4.51 -12.81 -26.05
N SER A 433 -3.86 -13.86 -25.55
CA SER A 433 -4.38 -15.23 -25.55
C SER A 433 -4.61 -15.80 -24.15
N ILE A 434 -4.05 -15.19 -23.10
CA ILE A 434 -4.06 -15.76 -21.74
C ILE A 434 -5.33 -15.32 -21.01
N ASP A 435 -6.19 -16.28 -20.69
CA ASP A 435 -7.38 -16.03 -19.85
C ASP A 435 -6.99 -15.54 -18.46
N ALA A 436 -7.69 -14.50 -18.01
CA ALA A 436 -7.56 -13.95 -16.67
C ALA A 436 -8.93 -13.73 -16.03
N ALA A 437 -8.93 -13.77 -14.71
CA ALA A 437 -10.11 -13.51 -13.92
C ALA A 437 -9.77 -12.78 -12.61
N GLN A 438 -10.67 -11.91 -12.17
CA GLN A 438 -10.57 -11.22 -10.89
C GLN A 438 -11.94 -11.01 -10.27
N TRP A 439 -12.04 -11.15 -8.95
CA TRP A 439 -13.26 -10.84 -8.23
C TRP A 439 -13.70 -9.39 -8.48
N ARG A 440 -15.01 -9.19 -8.53
CA ARG A 440 -15.58 -7.87 -8.79
C ARG A 440 -15.33 -6.95 -7.60
N PRO A 441 -14.99 -5.67 -7.81
CA PRO A 441 -14.96 -4.72 -6.71
C PRO A 441 -16.38 -4.43 -6.23
N LEU A 442 -16.51 -4.14 -4.95
CA LEU A 442 -17.79 -3.90 -4.31
C LEU A 442 -17.66 -2.87 -3.19
N GLY A 443 -18.42 -1.77 -3.27
CA GLY A 443 -18.45 -0.72 -2.25
C GLY A 443 -19.64 -0.86 -1.29
N ALA A 444 -19.48 -0.39 -0.05
CA ALA A 444 -20.61 -0.32 0.91
C ALA A 444 -21.73 0.63 0.45
N GLN A 445 -21.40 1.58 -0.42
CA GLN A 445 -22.37 2.38 -1.17
C GLN A 445 -21.96 2.42 -2.66
N PRO A 446 -22.89 2.72 -3.58
CA PRO A 446 -22.54 2.88 -4.98
C PRO A 446 -21.49 3.98 -5.16
N VAL A 447 -20.41 3.67 -5.88
CA VAL A 447 -19.35 4.62 -6.20
C VAL A 447 -19.88 5.63 -7.23
N GLN A 448 -20.09 6.86 -6.82
CA GLN A 448 -20.57 7.94 -7.68
C GLN A 448 -19.42 8.61 -8.41
N ASN A 449 -19.69 9.06 -9.64
CA ASN A 449 -18.73 9.75 -10.51
C ASN A 449 -17.34 9.08 -10.52
N PRO A 450 -17.26 7.75 -10.74
CA PRO A 450 -15.98 7.06 -10.73
C PRO A 450 -15.05 7.58 -11.83
N GLY A 451 -15.60 8.23 -12.86
CA GLY A 451 -14.85 8.92 -13.90
C GLY A 451 -13.90 7.98 -14.63
N VAL A 452 -12.77 8.53 -15.06
CA VAL A 452 -11.72 7.77 -15.72
C VAL A 452 -10.49 7.64 -14.82
N SER A 453 -9.65 6.67 -15.14
CA SER A 453 -8.35 6.53 -14.49
C SER A 453 -7.41 7.64 -14.93
N TYR A 454 -6.37 7.89 -14.14
CA TYR A 454 -5.37 8.90 -14.44
C TYR A 454 -4.42 8.41 -15.53
N GLN A 455 -4.16 7.09 -15.64
CA GLN A 455 -3.22 6.52 -16.62
C GLN A 455 -3.90 6.02 -17.92
N TYR A 456 -5.14 5.55 -17.82
CA TYR A 456 -5.96 4.98 -18.92
C TYR A 456 -7.32 5.69 -19.03
N PRO A 457 -7.35 6.93 -19.57
CA PRO A 457 -8.51 7.80 -19.50
C PRO A 457 -9.61 7.50 -20.54
N ASP A 458 -9.37 6.60 -21.49
CA ASP A 458 -10.31 6.18 -22.53
C ASP A 458 -11.26 5.05 -22.08
N HIS A 459 -11.04 4.53 -20.88
CA HIS A 459 -11.78 3.40 -20.33
C HIS A 459 -12.51 3.80 -19.04
N PRO A 460 -13.70 4.43 -19.17
CA PRO A 460 -14.45 4.90 -18.02
C PRO A 460 -14.96 3.71 -17.20
N LEU A 461 -14.84 3.84 -15.88
CA LEU A 461 -15.47 2.89 -14.98
C LEU A 461 -16.99 3.04 -15.04
N PRO A 462 -17.76 1.95 -15.08
CA PRO A 462 -19.21 2.04 -15.10
C PRO A 462 -19.75 2.78 -13.88
N ALA A 463 -20.51 3.86 -14.11
CA ALA A 463 -21.21 4.56 -13.04
C ALA A 463 -22.45 3.76 -12.59
N PRO A 464 -22.91 3.92 -11.33
CA PRO A 464 -24.12 3.29 -10.83
C PRO A 464 -25.33 3.55 -11.73
N GLY A 465 -26.05 2.48 -12.09
CA GLY A 465 -27.20 2.53 -12.99
C GLY A 465 -26.87 2.62 -14.48
N SER A 466 -25.59 2.65 -14.87
CA SER A 466 -25.19 2.54 -16.28
C SER A 466 -25.37 1.09 -16.79
N PRO A 467 -25.49 0.86 -18.11
CA PRO A 467 -25.59 -0.50 -18.66
C PRO A 467 -24.43 -1.45 -18.30
N GLY A 468 -23.25 -0.91 -17.93
CA GLY A 468 -22.09 -1.67 -17.50
C GLY A 468 -21.96 -1.87 -15.98
N ASP A 469 -22.80 -1.22 -15.18
CA ASP A 469 -22.73 -1.22 -13.71
C ASP A 469 -22.77 -2.63 -13.13
N ALA A 470 -23.84 -3.38 -13.46
CA ALA A 470 -24.03 -4.76 -13.02
C ALA A 470 -23.03 -5.75 -13.64
N GLY A 471 -22.28 -5.35 -14.68
CA GLY A 471 -21.23 -6.17 -15.29
C GLY A 471 -19.88 -6.03 -14.58
N PHE A 472 -19.61 -4.84 -14.02
CA PHE A 472 -18.33 -4.51 -13.40
C PHE A 472 -18.35 -4.63 -11.87
N TRP A 473 -19.35 -4.04 -11.22
CA TRP A 473 -19.47 -4.06 -9.77
C TRP A 473 -20.10 -5.37 -9.27
N GLY A 474 -19.74 -5.76 -8.05
CA GLY A 474 -20.33 -6.91 -7.36
C GLY A 474 -21.77 -6.67 -6.90
N ASP A 475 -22.42 -7.71 -6.39
CA ASP A 475 -23.72 -7.55 -5.73
C ASP A 475 -23.54 -6.91 -4.35
N ARG A 476 -24.15 -5.74 -4.15
CA ARG A 476 -24.11 -5.01 -2.86
C ARG A 476 -24.69 -5.80 -1.70
N SER A 477 -25.56 -6.77 -1.98
CA SER A 477 -26.05 -7.70 -0.97
C SER A 477 -24.94 -8.61 -0.40
N HIS A 478 -23.73 -8.60 -0.98
CA HIS A 478 -22.58 -9.35 -0.49
C HIS A 478 -21.63 -8.53 0.39
N VAL A 479 -21.76 -7.19 0.47
CA VAL A 479 -20.84 -6.35 1.26
C VAL A 479 -20.83 -6.81 2.72
N THR A 480 -19.65 -7.08 3.26
CA THR A 480 -19.48 -7.52 4.66
C THR A 480 -18.70 -6.55 5.54
N LEU A 481 -17.91 -5.63 4.98
CA LEU A 481 -17.08 -4.67 5.75
C LEU A 481 -17.86 -3.81 6.75
N THR A 482 -19.16 -3.59 6.55
CA THR A 482 -20.03 -2.83 7.46
C THR A 482 -20.99 -3.70 8.28
N ARG A 483 -21.02 -5.02 8.05
CA ARG A 483 -21.87 -5.94 8.83
C ARG A 483 -21.35 -6.06 10.25
N ALA A 484 -22.27 -6.20 11.20
CA ALA A 484 -21.93 -6.64 12.55
C ALA A 484 -21.18 -7.98 12.50
N PHE A 485 -20.25 -8.17 13.41
CA PHE A 485 -19.44 -9.38 13.52
C PHE A 485 -19.11 -9.63 14.99
N ASP A 486 -18.96 -10.89 15.37
CA ASP A 486 -18.43 -11.26 16.68
C ASP A 486 -16.90 -11.20 16.66
N ALA A 487 -16.27 -10.77 17.77
CA ALA A 487 -14.80 -10.68 17.85
C ALA A 487 -14.12 -12.01 17.48
N ALA A 488 -14.72 -13.14 17.84
CA ALA A 488 -14.23 -14.48 17.51
C ALA A 488 -14.22 -14.75 16.00
N GLU A 489 -15.11 -14.13 15.23
CA GLU A 489 -15.12 -14.27 13.78
C GLU A 489 -13.88 -13.67 13.16
N ARG A 490 -13.26 -12.65 13.76
CA ARG A 490 -12.10 -11.88 13.22
C ARG A 490 -10.78 -12.17 13.92
N CYS A 491 -10.82 -13.01 14.95
CA CYS A 491 -9.65 -13.35 15.73
C CYS A 491 -8.82 -14.38 14.97
N ARG A 492 -7.66 -13.95 14.48
CA ARG A 492 -6.58 -14.84 14.07
C ARG A 492 -5.64 -15.03 15.25
N GLN A 493 -4.73 -15.99 15.14
CA GLN A 493 -3.76 -16.23 16.20
C GLN A 493 -2.36 -16.37 15.62
N ILE A 494 -1.44 -15.57 16.14
CA ILE A 494 -0.02 -15.71 15.88
C ILE A 494 0.51 -16.76 16.86
N VAL A 495 0.95 -17.89 16.32
CA VAL A 495 1.45 -19.02 17.10
C VAL A 495 2.96 -19.09 16.91
N PHE A 496 3.70 -19.09 18.01
CA PHE A 496 5.15 -19.14 18.04
C PHE A 496 5.64 -20.49 18.54
N TRP A 497 6.68 -21.00 17.88
CA TRP A 497 7.43 -22.18 18.32
C TRP A 497 8.93 -21.90 18.35
N ALA A 498 9.63 -22.61 19.23
CA ALA A 498 11.10 -22.66 19.24
C ALA A 498 11.58 -23.95 18.56
N VAL A 499 12.45 -23.81 17.57
CA VAL A 499 13.08 -24.93 16.84
C VAL A 499 14.41 -24.50 16.23
N ASP A 500 15.42 -25.36 16.29
CA ASP A 500 16.75 -25.09 15.72
C ASP A 500 16.80 -25.42 14.23
N TRP A 501 15.94 -24.79 13.42
CA TRP A 501 15.81 -25.12 11.99
C TRP A 501 17.08 -24.81 11.18
N GLN A 502 17.92 -23.89 11.64
CA GLN A 502 19.23 -23.61 11.02
C GLN A 502 20.22 -24.78 11.18
N SER A 503 19.93 -25.75 12.05
CA SER A 503 20.74 -26.96 12.17
C SER A 503 20.60 -27.93 10.98
N TYR A 504 19.67 -27.70 10.06
CA TYR A 504 19.56 -28.47 8.83
C TYR A 504 20.76 -28.26 7.90
N GLU A 505 21.21 -29.32 7.24
CA GLU A 505 22.32 -29.29 6.28
C GLU A 505 22.04 -28.42 5.04
N ASP A 506 20.78 -28.08 4.80
CA ASP A 506 20.34 -27.26 3.69
C ASP A 506 19.66 -25.96 4.14
N CYS A 507 19.87 -25.53 5.38
CA CYS A 507 19.23 -24.33 5.92
C CYS A 507 19.44 -23.07 5.08
N GLU A 508 20.58 -22.93 4.40
CA GLU A 508 20.90 -21.82 3.50
C GLU A 508 20.76 -22.15 2.02
N THR A 509 20.81 -23.43 1.64
CA THR A 509 20.71 -23.86 0.23
C THR A 509 19.30 -24.22 -0.21
N ALA A 510 18.37 -24.36 0.73
CA ALA A 510 16.96 -24.55 0.43
C ALA A 510 16.40 -23.29 -0.27
N PRO A 511 15.65 -23.45 -1.37
CA PRO A 511 14.95 -22.34 -2.02
C PRO A 511 14.08 -21.56 -1.04
N SER A 512 13.99 -20.24 -1.22
CA SER A 512 13.03 -19.41 -0.49
C SER A 512 11.61 -19.97 -0.61
N ALA A 513 10.75 -19.62 0.33
CA ALA A 513 9.33 -19.96 0.18
C ALA A 513 8.76 -19.31 -1.11
N PRO A 514 7.80 -19.97 -1.78
CA PRO A 514 7.15 -19.42 -2.97
C PRO A 514 6.65 -17.99 -2.75
N VAL A 515 7.09 -17.09 -3.60
CA VAL A 515 6.65 -15.69 -3.61
C VAL A 515 5.36 -15.59 -4.42
N ASP A 516 4.38 -14.82 -3.92
CA ASP A 516 3.17 -14.53 -4.68
C ASP A 516 3.52 -13.82 -5.99
N ALA A 517 3.01 -14.29 -7.12
CA ALA A 517 3.29 -13.71 -8.43
C ALA A 517 2.91 -12.23 -8.52
N SER A 518 1.94 -11.76 -7.74
CA SER A 518 1.56 -10.35 -7.64
C SER A 518 2.62 -9.45 -7.01
N LYS A 519 3.61 -10.04 -6.32
CA LYS A 519 4.78 -9.30 -5.85
C LYS A 519 5.77 -9.04 -6.98
N TYR A 520 5.75 -9.82 -8.07
CA TYR A 520 6.68 -9.56 -9.18
C TYR A 520 6.31 -8.24 -9.87
N PRO A 521 7.19 -7.23 -9.86
CA PRO A 521 6.86 -5.94 -10.43
C PRO A 521 6.99 -6.01 -11.95
N PHE A 522 5.97 -5.58 -12.66
CA PHE A 522 6.02 -5.29 -14.09
C PHE A 522 5.24 -4.03 -14.36
N ARG A 523 5.60 -3.32 -15.43
CA ARG A 523 4.84 -2.14 -15.85
C ARG A 523 3.38 -2.53 -16.09
N ALA A 524 2.49 -1.57 -15.83
CA ALA A 524 1.18 -1.58 -16.44
C ALA A 524 1.33 -1.81 -17.97
N PRO A 525 0.29 -2.29 -18.66
CA PRO A 525 0.35 -2.51 -20.09
C PRO A 525 1.12 -1.37 -20.79
N VAL A 526 2.07 -1.72 -21.69
CA VAL A 526 2.68 -0.78 -22.67
C VAL A 526 2.40 -1.29 -24.09
N ASP A 527 1.86 -0.46 -24.98
CA ASP A 527 1.42 -0.93 -26.31
C ASP A 527 2.65 -1.28 -27.17
N GLY A 528 2.55 -2.37 -27.93
CA GLY A 528 3.69 -3.00 -28.57
C GLY A 528 4.63 -3.77 -27.62
N GLU A 529 4.47 -3.66 -26.30
CA GLU A 529 5.24 -4.44 -25.32
C GLU A 529 4.48 -5.71 -24.90
N ASP A 530 5.15 -6.85 -24.99
CA ASP A 530 4.66 -8.11 -24.43
C ASP A 530 4.92 -8.16 -22.91
N ILE A 531 4.44 -9.22 -22.24
CA ILE A 531 4.67 -9.39 -20.81
C ILE A 531 6.17 -9.44 -20.46
N ASN A 532 7.03 -9.96 -21.34
CA ASN A 532 8.47 -10.04 -21.06
C ASN A 532 9.14 -8.65 -21.12
N ALA A 533 8.73 -7.78 -22.04
CA ALA A 533 9.16 -6.40 -22.08
C ALA A 533 8.69 -5.63 -20.83
N ARG A 534 7.44 -5.84 -20.39
CA ARG A 534 6.89 -5.24 -19.17
C ARG A 534 7.62 -5.67 -17.90
N LEU A 535 8.07 -6.92 -17.84
CA LEU A 535 8.92 -7.46 -16.76
C LEU A 535 10.34 -6.86 -16.76
N ASN A 536 10.79 -6.28 -17.88
CA ASN A 536 12.10 -5.66 -18.03
C ASN A 536 12.11 -4.17 -17.62
N THR A 537 11.41 -3.86 -16.54
CA THR A 537 11.32 -2.51 -16.00
C THR A 537 12.30 -2.35 -14.86
N GLU A 538 13.08 -1.26 -14.92
CA GLU A 538 13.91 -0.84 -13.79
C GLU A 538 13.00 -0.41 -12.63
N PHE A 539 13.11 -1.13 -11.51
CA PHE A 539 12.48 -0.74 -10.26
C PHE A 539 13.53 -0.67 -9.16
N ARG A 540 13.58 0.45 -8.43
CA ARG A 540 14.57 0.61 -7.36
C ARG A 540 14.01 0.12 -6.03
N ASP A 541 14.86 -0.43 -5.19
CA ASP A 541 14.43 -1.06 -3.94
C ASP A 541 13.77 -0.07 -2.98
N GLU A 542 14.25 1.17 -2.96
CA GLU A 542 13.65 2.25 -2.18
C GLU A 542 12.21 2.60 -2.59
N GLN A 543 11.79 2.19 -3.78
CA GLN A 543 10.46 2.48 -4.31
C GLN A 543 9.48 1.33 -4.06
N ILE A 544 9.94 0.07 -3.98
CA ILE A 544 9.09 -1.12 -4.16
C ILE A 544 9.30 -2.25 -3.13
N TYR A 545 9.49 -1.93 -1.84
CA TYR A 545 9.73 -2.94 -0.79
C TYR A 545 8.71 -4.09 -0.73
N ALA A 546 7.42 -3.81 -0.91
CA ALA A 546 6.35 -4.81 -0.86
C ALA A 546 6.34 -5.78 -2.06
N PHE A 547 7.09 -5.46 -3.12
CA PHE A 547 7.13 -6.17 -4.41
C PHE A 547 8.42 -6.98 -4.59
N ARG A 548 9.12 -7.26 -3.50
CA ARG A 548 10.30 -8.11 -3.54
C ARG A 548 10.01 -9.40 -2.82
N ASN A 549 10.81 -10.40 -3.14
CA ASN A 549 10.96 -11.54 -2.27
C ASN A 549 11.32 -11.05 -0.86
N PRO A 550 10.60 -11.51 0.19
CA PRO A 550 10.94 -11.14 1.54
C PRO A 550 12.39 -11.48 1.89
N GLU A 551 12.93 -12.59 1.35
CA GLU A 551 14.33 -13.00 1.58
C GLU A 551 15.33 -12.31 0.65
N LYS A 552 14.93 -11.35 -0.21
CA LYS A 552 15.82 -10.73 -1.23
C LYS A 552 17.21 -10.40 -0.69
N VAL A 553 17.25 -9.81 0.50
CA VAL A 553 18.46 -9.30 1.16
C VAL A 553 19.41 -10.40 1.63
N LEU A 554 18.92 -11.63 1.68
CA LEU A 554 19.64 -12.84 2.05
C LEU A 554 19.88 -13.73 0.82
N SER A 555 19.04 -13.61 -0.22
CA SER A 555 19.03 -14.52 -1.36
C SER A 555 20.32 -14.47 -2.17
N PHE A 556 20.75 -15.65 -2.62
CA PHE A 556 21.85 -15.78 -3.56
C PHE A 556 21.42 -15.40 -4.98
N SER A 557 22.29 -14.69 -5.68
CA SER A 557 22.08 -14.13 -7.03
C SER A 557 22.44 -15.08 -8.17
N ASN A 558 22.98 -16.26 -7.86
CA ASN A 558 23.39 -17.23 -8.86
C ASN A 558 23.36 -18.68 -8.32
N ALA A 559 23.32 -19.63 -9.25
CA ALA A 559 23.27 -21.06 -8.94
C ALA A 559 24.58 -21.67 -8.41
N ALA A 560 25.70 -20.94 -8.46
CA ALA A 560 26.99 -21.44 -7.97
C ALA A 560 27.14 -21.28 -6.46
N ALA A 561 26.47 -20.30 -5.85
CA ALA A 561 26.46 -20.09 -4.41
C ALA A 561 26.13 -21.36 -3.60
N PRO A 562 25.02 -22.09 -3.86
CA PRO A 562 24.70 -23.32 -3.11
C PRO A 562 25.66 -24.49 -3.35
N GLN A 563 26.56 -24.39 -4.34
CA GLN A 563 27.57 -25.41 -4.66
C GLN A 563 28.88 -25.20 -3.89
N LYS A 564 29.07 -24.05 -3.23
CA LYS A 564 30.27 -23.77 -2.44
C LYS A 564 30.36 -24.70 -1.22
N GLU A 565 31.56 -24.90 -0.71
CA GLU A 565 31.78 -25.64 0.53
C GLU A 565 31.27 -24.86 1.75
N THR A 566 30.92 -25.56 2.82
CA THR A 566 30.49 -24.91 4.07
C THR A 566 31.64 -24.04 4.63
N GLY A 567 31.33 -22.82 5.06
CA GLY A 567 32.30 -21.82 5.49
C GLY A 567 32.93 -21.00 4.37
N ALA A 568 32.62 -21.29 3.10
CA ALA A 568 33.05 -20.44 1.99
C ALA A 568 32.30 -19.10 1.98
N SER A 569 32.99 -18.02 1.63
CA SER A 569 32.35 -16.70 1.53
C SER A 569 31.32 -16.65 0.41
N VAL A 570 30.15 -16.08 0.71
CA VAL A 570 29.03 -15.82 -0.22
C VAL A 570 28.82 -14.34 -0.48
N LEU A 571 29.70 -13.46 0.01
CA LEU A 571 29.58 -12.01 -0.12
C LEU A 571 29.43 -11.54 -1.58
N ALA A 572 30.09 -12.22 -2.53
CA ALA A 572 29.99 -11.90 -3.96
C ALA A 572 28.74 -12.47 -4.64
N ASP A 573 28.02 -13.37 -3.96
CA ASP A 573 26.81 -14.01 -4.48
C ASP A 573 25.54 -13.40 -3.90
N GLU A 574 25.59 -12.60 -2.84
CA GLU A 574 24.41 -11.97 -2.26
C GLU A 574 23.83 -10.85 -3.15
N LEU A 575 22.51 -10.65 -3.07
CA LEU A 575 21.84 -9.51 -3.71
C LEU A 575 22.06 -8.19 -2.96
N LEU A 576 22.36 -8.24 -1.66
CA LEU A 576 22.59 -7.06 -0.84
C LEU A 576 23.80 -6.27 -1.37
N ASN A 577 23.76 -4.93 -1.26
CA ASN A 577 24.86 -4.01 -1.61
C ASN A 577 25.12 -3.75 -3.10
N ASN A 578 24.26 -4.17 -4.03
CA ASN A 578 24.48 -3.91 -5.46
C ASN A 578 23.48 -2.95 -6.11
N MET A 579 23.10 -1.89 -5.40
CA MET A 579 22.26 -0.81 -5.96
C MET A 579 22.95 -0.02 -7.08
N SER A 580 24.29 -0.10 -7.17
CA SER A 580 25.08 0.65 -8.14
C SER A 580 25.26 -0.04 -9.49
N ASN A 581 24.97 -1.34 -9.60
CA ASN A 581 25.06 -2.02 -10.89
C ASN A 581 23.81 -1.72 -11.71
N SER A 582 24.03 -1.30 -12.95
CA SER A 582 23.01 -0.74 -13.84
C SER A 582 21.77 -1.63 -14.09
N TYR A 583 21.80 -2.92 -13.68
CA TYR A 583 20.62 -3.80 -13.58
C TYR A 583 20.83 -4.84 -12.47
N PRO A 584 20.03 -4.84 -11.39
CA PRO A 584 20.07 -5.89 -10.38
C PRO A 584 19.72 -7.25 -10.99
N PRO A 585 20.38 -8.35 -10.58
CA PRO A 585 20.20 -9.66 -11.19
C PRO A 585 18.84 -10.29 -10.85
N ASP A 586 18.02 -9.68 -10.00
CA ASP A 586 16.64 -10.07 -9.66
C ASP A 586 15.57 -9.34 -10.51
N GLN A 587 15.99 -8.61 -11.55
CA GLN A 587 15.11 -7.84 -12.44
C GLN A 587 15.18 -8.35 -13.88
N GLY A 588 14.03 -8.31 -14.56
CA GLY A 588 13.91 -8.62 -15.98
C GLY A 588 13.32 -9.99 -16.29
N SER A 589 13.06 -10.22 -17.57
CA SER A 589 12.33 -11.40 -18.05
C SER A 589 13.17 -12.67 -18.17
N SER A 590 14.49 -12.58 -17.95
CA SER A 590 15.39 -13.74 -18.06
C SER A 590 15.06 -14.82 -17.03
N ALA A 591 15.34 -16.08 -17.36
CA ALA A 591 15.14 -17.19 -16.45
C ALA A 591 15.97 -17.03 -15.16
N ASN A 592 17.20 -16.49 -15.27
CA ASN A 592 18.03 -16.21 -14.11
C ASN A 592 17.38 -15.15 -13.22
N ALA A 593 16.93 -14.03 -13.79
CA ALA A 593 16.30 -12.96 -13.02
C ALA A 593 15.05 -13.42 -12.27
N LYS A 594 14.20 -14.22 -12.92
CA LYS A 594 13.03 -14.85 -12.30
C LYS A 594 13.42 -15.84 -11.19
N SER A 595 14.51 -16.60 -11.39
CA SER A 595 15.02 -17.55 -10.40
C SER A 595 15.58 -16.85 -9.17
N VAL A 596 16.36 -15.79 -9.38
CA VAL A 596 16.91 -14.94 -8.32
C VAL A 596 15.79 -14.24 -7.56
N PHE A 597 14.86 -13.60 -8.26
CA PHE A 597 13.67 -12.99 -7.64
C PHE A 597 12.92 -14.02 -6.79
N SER A 598 12.68 -15.22 -7.31
CA SER A 598 11.95 -16.26 -6.57
C SER A 598 12.78 -16.91 -5.45
N GLY A 599 14.04 -16.51 -5.26
CA GLY A 599 14.93 -17.06 -4.24
C GLY A 599 15.28 -18.53 -4.45
N LEU A 600 15.32 -19.01 -5.69
CA LEU A 600 15.51 -20.43 -6.02
C LEU A 600 16.87 -20.99 -5.59
N TYR A 601 17.86 -20.12 -5.35
CA TYR A 601 19.22 -20.54 -5.03
C TYR A 601 19.50 -20.64 -3.53
N GLY A 602 18.55 -20.24 -2.67
CA GLY A 602 18.76 -20.14 -1.22
C GLY A 602 19.24 -18.76 -0.79
N GLY A 603 19.80 -18.65 0.41
CA GLY A 603 20.32 -17.39 0.96
C GLY A 603 21.08 -17.52 2.28
N ASP A 604 21.87 -16.48 2.59
CA ASP A 604 22.62 -16.28 3.85
C ASP A 604 21.64 -15.93 4.98
N ARG A 605 20.98 -16.95 5.57
CA ARG A 605 19.86 -16.73 6.49
C ARG A 605 20.29 -16.34 7.90
N ASN A 606 21.58 -16.46 8.22
CA ASN A 606 22.14 -15.99 9.48
C ASN A 606 22.93 -14.67 9.36
N PHE A 607 23.08 -14.16 8.13
CA PHE A 607 23.70 -12.88 7.79
C PHE A 607 25.20 -12.80 8.08
N ASN A 608 25.90 -13.94 8.11
CA ASN A 608 27.32 -13.99 8.44
C ASN A 608 28.26 -13.98 7.21
N LYS A 609 27.69 -13.91 5.99
CA LYS A 609 28.43 -13.82 4.72
C LYS A 609 29.27 -15.05 4.38
N VAL A 610 28.99 -16.17 5.02
CA VAL A 610 29.54 -17.49 4.68
C VAL A 610 28.41 -18.49 4.48
N LEU A 611 28.63 -19.48 3.61
CA LEU A 611 27.64 -20.52 3.40
C LEU A 611 27.65 -21.52 4.55
N ASP A 612 26.55 -21.62 5.27
CA ASP A 612 26.37 -22.55 6.37
C ASP A 612 25.51 -23.76 6.01
N ARG A 613 25.94 -24.91 6.55
CA ARG A 613 25.19 -26.16 6.53
C ARG A 613 25.23 -26.75 7.92
N GLY A 614 24.07 -26.95 8.51
CA GLY A 614 23.98 -27.55 9.82
C GLY A 614 24.22 -29.08 9.82
N PRO A 615 24.39 -29.69 11.00
CA PRO A 615 24.72 -31.10 11.13
C PRO A 615 23.54 -32.05 10.95
N VAL A 616 22.30 -31.54 10.84
CA VAL A 616 21.07 -32.35 10.78
C VAL A 616 20.72 -32.67 9.33
N PRO A 617 20.69 -33.95 8.92
CA PRO A 617 20.33 -34.34 7.55
C PRO A 617 18.90 -33.96 7.16
N ARG A 618 18.64 -33.78 5.87
CA ARG A 618 17.29 -33.47 5.33
C ARG A 618 16.21 -34.49 5.73
N SER A 619 16.59 -35.74 5.96
CA SER A 619 15.67 -36.82 6.33
C SER A 619 15.18 -36.76 7.78
N VAL A 620 15.83 -35.96 8.64
CA VAL A 620 15.48 -35.85 10.06
C VAL A 620 14.40 -34.79 10.25
N ARG A 621 13.41 -35.08 11.10
CA ARG A 621 12.39 -34.12 11.50
C ARG A 621 12.77 -33.50 12.83
N LEU A 622 12.70 -32.17 12.94
CA LEU A 622 12.96 -31.45 14.18
C LEU A 622 11.64 -31.17 14.89
N ARG A 623 11.61 -31.35 16.21
CA ARG A 623 10.42 -31.04 17.02
C ARG A 623 10.44 -29.59 17.47
N ALA A 624 9.41 -28.84 17.11
CA ALA A 624 9.16 -27.49 17.56
C ALA A 624 8.35 -27.48 18.86
N ILE A 625 8.72 -26.61 19.79
CA ILE A 625 8.06 -26.46 21.09
C ILE A 625 7.21 -25.19 21.06
N PRO A 626 5.89 -25.23 21.33
CA PRO A 626 5.08 -24.02 21.38
C PRO A 626 5.53 -23.11 22.53
N VAL A 627 5.78 -21.84 22.23
CA VAL A 627 6.28 -20.86 23.21
C VAL A 627 5.37 -19.65 23.37
N GLY A 628 4.41 -19.43 22.49
CA GLY A 628 3.48 -18.31 22.63
C GLY A 628 2.31 -18.40 21.67
N ARG A 629 1.17 -17.85 22.09
CA ARG A 629 -0.04 -17.71 21.28
C ARG A 629 -0.62 -16.33 21.55
N PHE A 630 -0.74 -15.51 20.51
CA PHE A 630 -1.22 -14.15 20.61
C PHE A 630 -2.42 -13.97 19.69
N ASN A 631 -3.54 -13.55 20.25
CA ASN A 631 -4.71 -13.22 19.47
C ASN A 631 -4.46 -11.91 18.72
N TYR A 632 -4.76 -11.92 17.44
CA TYR A 632 -4.60 -10.79 16.54
C TYR A 632 -5.91 -10.58 15.78
N TYR A 633 -6.31 -9.33 15.65
CA TYR A 633 -7.54 -8.97 14.95
C TYR A 633 -7.16 -8.27 13.66
N ASP A 634 -7.50 -8.87 12.51
CA ASP A 634 -7.32 -8.22 11.22
C ASP A 634 -8.11 -6.89 11.22
N PRO A 635 -7.46 -5.74 11.00
CA PRO A 635 -8.19 -4.50 10.86
C PRO A 635 -8.99 -4.56 9.55
N ARG A 636 -10.29 -4.26 9.63
CA ARG A 636 -11.12 -4.05 8.43
C ARG A 636 -10.66 -2.84 7.63
N LEU A 637 -10.07 -1.86 8.33
CA LEU A 637 -9.61 -0.60 7.79
C LEU A 637 -8.35 -0.18 8.48
N THR A 638 -7.38 0.23 7.68
CA THR A 638 -6.23 0.94 8.19
C THR A 638 -6.52 2.42 8.05
N ALA A 639 -6.88 3.06 9.14
CA ALA A 639 -6.84 4.51 9.19
C ALA A 639 -5.36 4.91 9.25
N ILE A 640 -4.83 5.47 8.16
CA ILE A 640 -3.55 6.18 8.22
C ILE A 640 -3.84 7.49 8.93
N VAL A 641 -3.70 7.49 10.26
CA VAL A 641 -3.67 8.72 11.04
C VAL A 641 -2.27 9.30 10.84
N ARG A 642 -2.12 10.18 9.84
CA ARG A 642 -0.87 10.92 9.63
C ARG A 642 -0.72 12.05 10.64
#